data_AF-A0A9D7RG62-F1
#
_entry.id   AF-A0A9D7RG62-F1
#
_cell.length_a   1.000
_cell.length_b   1.000
_cell.length_c   1.000
_cell.angle_alpha   90.00
_cell.angle_beta   90.00
_cell.angle_gamma   90.00
#
_symmetry.space_group_name_H-M   'P 1'
#
loop_
_entity.id
_entity.type
_entity.pdbx_description
1 polymer ?
#
loop_
_entity_poly.entity_id
_entity_poly.type
_entity_poly.pdbx_seq_one_letter_code
_entity_poly.pdbx_strand_id
1 'polypeptide(L)'
;MRHLIYPLLLGAWLLGATTPANAASVCVDTVSELLSAINDYDDQTGPSTYTIKVVRGTYAVGAGLISTVHDAGFEEVTFQLLGGYSANCTSRTINPANTVIDAAGQANTGLVLQPAFNADVLIEGVTFTRFNSANALYVQFLTNDTDDATYRVRYSAFSGNAVGTAVNLTGSSVAVTNSLIAANQTSGAAVKLFHRGSNENTFVTNTTIAANTGGGLSIEYSSPTSRKGDISNNIIYGNGGFDLAFANYDLAGSMVPQFNGNTFGTVQSIYNWSSFGTGNLQSNPLFLDVAGGNFRLNPNSPAVNSATPFQINGLPSRDLDGGERVVGSNMDRGAYETDVDDRTTFIVTTSADNGNNTSPTAGSLRAGMKAANSAGGPYLIKFNIAAGCPFLITMNSTPMLDIVGNVTIDGTTQPGWVGNSEFGRFDATLCGVVYSSSAAPYAFRVPSSAPTSARLVVKGLMFAGFAEAAIVLAGGDNHRVQGNQFGAVPFTVANAQGIKVTTSAGNAMIGSANDPELANMISGGTSSGITLDNVAGGNTVAGNLIGFAADGIAGLGNGANGINIFNSPSNLIEYNYVGYNQQDGVGVSGIGSTNNTVVYNLIGKSAYFSLSEDAGNLGDGVEVGFGATNTFVGASESGTAGGNIVANNDGAGVRVSGLGSTFASRTRVLANTMYANTGLDIDLGSAGPTANVATNPGNAPNHAQNYPELSAAQLQVTSGGSQILVDGSLHSAPNATFRIDVYWDFACGGEAGDRGEAYDDIGHAEAFTDASGNATFQFGLSTAHTTPGAVSATATNANGETSEIGNCIAVSTSPTGLPIFANGFE
;
A
#
# COMPACT_ATOMS: atom_id res chain seq x y z
N MET A 1 -3.86 -7.92 66.70
CA MET A 1 -2.89 -8.67 67.55
C MET A 1 -2.03 -9.51 66.61
N ARG A 2 -0.83 -9.02 66.27
CA ARG A 2 0.50 -9.53 66.69
C ARG A 2 0.87 -10.90 66.08
N HIS A 3 1.72 -10.89 65.02
CA HIS A 3 3.13 -11.39 64.95
C HIS A 3 3.22 -12.92 64.71
N LEU A 4 4.11 -13.54 63.91
CA LEU A 4 5.54 -13.40 63.51
C LEU A 4 5.75 -14.01 62.08
N ILE A 5 6.58 -13.49 61.15
CA ILE A 5 8.05 -13.56 60.91
C ILE A 5 8.65 -14.97 60.56
N TYR A 6 8.91 -15.17 59.24
CA TYR A 6 10.06 -15.75 58.45
C TYR A 6 10.90 -16.99 58.94
N PRO A 7 11.73 -17.65 58.09
CA PRO A 7 11.50 -18.33 56.79
C PRO A 7 12.17 -19.74 56.72
N LEU A 8 11.99 -20.49 55.62
CA LEU A 8 12.88 -21.62 55.29
C LEU A 8 13.11 -21.69 53.78
N LEU A 9 14.39 -21.57 53.40
CA LEU A 9 14.93 -21.78 52.06
C LEU A 9 14.68 -23.21 51.57
N LEU A 10 14.22 -23.33 50.33
CA LEU A 10 14.61 -24.43 49.45
C LEU A 10 14.74 -23.89 48.03
N GLY A 11 15.98 -23.80 47.55
CA GLY A 11 16.28 -23.63 46.15
C GLY A 11 16.06 -24.95 45.42
N ALA A 12 15.38 -24.89 44.28
CA ALA A 12 15.46 -25.90 43.25
C ALA A 12 15.32 -25.19 41.91
N TRP A 13 16.40 -25.30 41.15
CA TRP A 13 16.56 -25.01 39.73
C TRP A 13 15.29 -25.29 38.93
N LEU A 14 14.72 -24.26 38.29
CA LEU A 14 13.92 -24.44 37.08
C LEU A 14 14.70 -23.85 35.90
N LEU A 15 15.03 -24.76 35.00
CA LEU A 15 15.51 -24.50 33.64
C LEU A 15 14.58 -23.48 32.95
N GLY A 16 15.21 -22.54 32.25
CA GLY A 16 14.52 -21.59 31.39
C GLY A 16 13.71 -22.31 30.34
N ALA A 17 12.39 -22.15 30.42
CA ALA A 17 11.52 -22.23 29.27
C ALA A 17 11.17 -20.79 28.91
N THR A 18 11.92 -20.24 27.96
CA THR A 18 11.50 -19.03 27.26
C THR A 18 10.24 -19.37 26.47
N THR A 19 9.18 -18.62 26.73
CA THR A 19 7.93 -18.61 25.96
C THR A 19 8.22 -18.26 24.48
N PRO A 20 7.45 -18.76 23.51
CA PRO A 20 7.63 -18.37 22.11
C PRO A 20 7.41 -16.86 21.95
N ALA A 21 8.33 -16.21 21.25
CA ALA A 21 8.36 -14.76 21.09
C ALA A 21 7.28 -14.31 20.09
N ASN A 22 6.35 -13.48 20.58
CA ASN A 22 5.48 -12.66 19.75
C ASN A 22 6.30 -11.59 19.00
N ALA A 23 5.74 -11.02 17.92
CA ALA A 23 6.28 -9.90 17.13
C ALA A 23 7.20 -8.96 17.92
N ALA A 24 8.51 -9.07 17.70
CA ALA A 24 9.51 -8.39 18.51
C ALA A 24 9.89 -7.04 17.89
N SER A 25 9.51 -5.95 18.58
CA SER A 25 10.11 -4.64 18.35
C SER A 25 11.18 -4.38 19.40
N VAL A 26 12.42 -4.14 18.96
CA VAL A 26 13.58 -3.89 19.83
C VAL A 26 14.01 -2.43 19.68
N CYS A 27 14.30 -1.76 20.80
CA CYS A 27 14.90 -0.43 20.81
C CYS A 27 16.41 -0.57 21.05
N VAL A 28 17.23 0.02 20.19
CA VAL A 28 18.71 -0.04 20.28
C VAL A 28 19.32 1.35 20.36
N ASP A 29 20.22 1.55 21.33
CA ASP A 29 20.90 2.84 21.56
C ASP A 29 22.44 2.73 21.57
N THR A 30 22.99 1.51 21.55
CA THR A 30 24.42 1.26 21.42
C THR A 30 24.80 0.46 20.15
N VAL A 31 26.09 0.50 19.79
CA VAL A 31 26.65 -0.35 18.71
C VAL A 31 26.46 -1.84 19.02
N SER A 32 26.67 -2.27 20.27
CA SER A 32 26.55 -3.69 20.63
C SER A 32 25.11 -4.18 20.49
N GLU A 33 24.13 -3.37 20.90
CA GLU A 33 22.71 -3.70 20.76
C GLU A 33 22.28 -3.72 19.31
N LEU A 34 22.71 -2.75 18.50
CA LEU A 34 22.41 -2.73 17.07
C LEU A 34 22.94 -3.99 16.37
N LEU A 35 24.19 -4.37 16.64
CA LEU A 35 24.78 -5.58 16.04
C LEU A 35 24.11 -6.86 16.54
N SER A 36 23.77 -6.93 17.84
CA SER A 36 23.01 -8.06 18.39
C SER A 36 21.64 -8.17 17.71
N ALA A 37 20.87 -7.08 17.71
CA ALA A 37 19.52 -7.07 17.16
C ALA A 37 19.48 -7.44 15.67
N ILE A 38 20.49 -7.03 14.88
CA ILE A 38 20.59 -7.44 13.47
C ILE A 38 20.84 -8.95 13.36
N ASN A 39 21.76 -9.51 14.17
CA ASN A 39 22.05 -10.94 14.16
C ASN A 39 20.89 -11.78 14.71
N ASP A 40 20.13 -11.26 15.67
CA ASP A 40 18.95 -11.91 16.26
C ASP A 40 17.83 -12.14 15.23
N TYR A 41 17.90 -11.52 14.05
CA TYR A 41 17.00 -11.83 12.93
C TYR A 41 17.06 -13.30 12.52
N ASP A 42 18.23 -13.95 12.63
CA ASP A 42 18.42 -15.37 12.31
C ASP A 42 17.60 -16.30 13.21
N ASP A 43 17.28 -15.84 14.42
CA ASP A 43 16.62 -16.63 15.47
C ASP A 43 15.11 -16.33 15.58
N GLN A 44 14.55 -15.48 14.71
CA GLN A 44 13.12 -15.18 14.72
C GLN A 44 12.30 -16.37 14.16
N THR A 45 11.10 -16.58 14.69
CA THR A 45 10.23 -17.73 14.34
C THR A 45 8.79 -17.30 14.07
N GLY A 46 8.17 -17.87 13.04
CA GLY A 46 6.78 -17.66 12.61
C GLY A 46 6.54 -16.37 11.81
N PRO A 47 5.44 -16.28 11.04
CA PRO A 47 5.10 -15.10 10.23
C PRO A 47 4.87 -13.91 11.16
N SER A 48 5.82 -12.98 11.17
CA SER A 48 5.87 -11.87 12.11
C SER A 48 6.65 -10.69 11.54
N THR A 49 6.53 -9.52 12.16
CA THR A 49 7.37 -8.37 11.86
C THR A 49 8.40 -8.19 12.97
N TYR A 50 9.68 -8.22 12.59
CA TYR A 50 10.81 -7.93 13.45
C TYR A 50 11.32 -6.50 13.20
N THR A 51 11.10 -5.62 14.18
CA THR A 51 11.39 -4.18 14.03
C THR A 51 12.52 -3.73 14.95
N ILE A 52 13.65 -3.35 14.36
CA ILE A 52 14.77 -2.70 15.04
C ILE A 52 14.59 -1.18 14.99
N LYS A 53 14.25 -0.58 16.13
CA LYS A 53 14.11 0.86 16.33
C LYS A 53 15.43 1.44 16.81
N VAL A 54 16.10 2.23 15.97
CA VAL A 54 17.43 2.77 16.25
C VAL A 54 17.31 4.20 16.77
N VAL A 55 17.83 4.42 17.98
CA VAL A 55 17.90 5.75 18.60
C VAL A 55 18.84 6.64 17.80
N ARG A 56 18.58 7.95 17.78
CA ARG A 56 19.41 8.92 17.05
C ARG A 56 20.85 8.87 17.57
N GLY A 57 21.81 8.76 16.66
CA GLY A 57 23.23 8.69 16.98
C GLY A 57 24.10 8.24 15.81
N THR A 58 25.41 8.20 16.04
CA THR A 58 26.39 7.60 15.11
C THR A 58 26.92 6.30 15.70
N TYR A 59 26.67 5.21 14.98
CA TYR A 59 27.01 3.85 15.33
C TYR A 59 28.26 3.43 14.55
N ALA A 60 29.42 3.57 15.16
CA ALA A 60 30.70 3.15 14.59
C ALA A 60 30.84 1.62 14.67
N VAL A 61 30.25 0.92 13.71
CA VAL A 61 30.21 -0.55 13.68
C VAL A 61 31.54 -1.17 13.29
N GLY A 62 32.41 -0.45 12.58
CA GLY A 62 33.70 -0.98 12.11
C GLY A 62 33.52 -2.31 11.36
N ALA A 63 34.37 -3.29 11.65
CA ALA A 63 34.26 -4.65 11.11
C ALA A 63 33.19 -5.53 11.81
N GLY A 64 32.35 -4.95 12.67
CA GLY A 64 31.29 -5.69 13.39
C GLY A 64 30.07 -5.99 12.52
N LEU A 65 29.85 -5.24 11.45
CA LEU A 65 28.77 -5.47 10.49
C LEU A 65 29.31 -6.17 9.23
N ILE A 66 29.54 -7.47 9.38
CA ILE A 66 29.89 -8.44 8.32
C ILE A 66 28.81 -9.52 8.37
N SER A 67 27.55 -9.12 8.23
CA SER A 67 26.43 -10.01 8.53
C SER A 67 25.69 -10.34 7.24
N THR A 68 25.85 -11.58 6.79
CA THR A 68 24.75 -12.25 6.10
C THR A 68 23.83 -12.75 7.18
N VAL A 69 22.67 -12.11 7.31
CA VAL A 69 21.57 -12.61 8.15
C VAL A 69 20.47 -13.13 7.24
N HIS A 70 19.87 -14.22 7.67
CA HIS A 70 18.92 -15.03 6.94
C HIS A 70 17.81 -15.46 7.89
N ASP A 71 16.59 -15.61 7.39
CA ASP A 71 15.57 -16.32 8.14
C ASP A 71 15.93 -17.82 8.14
N ALA A 72 16.69 -18.25 9.16
CA ALA A 72 17.22 -19.62 9.24
C ALA A 72 16.10 -20.67 9.42
N GLY A 73 14.92 -20.23 9.88
CA GLY A 73 13.74 -21.07 10.08
C GLY A 73 12.96 -21.33 8.80
N PHE A 74 13.09 -20.45 7.79
CA PHE A 74 12.13 -20.36 6.69
C PHE A 74 10.70 -20.15 7.25
N GLU A 75 10.44 -19.02 7.90
CA GLU A 75 9.17 -18.80 8.63
C GLU A 75 8.47 -17.47 8.24
N GLU A 76 8.93 -16.80 7.18
CA GLU A 76 8.36 -15.56 6.63
C GLU A 76 8.39 -14.37 7.63
N VAL A 77 9.57 -14.09 8.18
CA VAL A 77 9.77 -12.96 9.11
C VAL A 77 10.07 -11.66 8.36
N THR A 78 9.17 -10.68 8.42
CA THR A 78 9.41 -9.32 7.88
C THR A 78 10.49 -8.59 8.68
N PHE A 79 11.50 -8.03 8.01
CA PHE A 79 12.59 -7.27 8.64
C PHE A 79 12.42 -5.76 8.50
N GLN A 80 12.53 -5.01 9.60
CA GLN A 80 12.52 -3.54 9.58
C GLN A 80 13.67 -2.94 10.37
N LEU A 81 14.46 -2.07 9.72
CA LEU A 81 15.48 -1.25 10.36
C LEU A 81 15.09 0.23 10.26
N LEU A 82 14.67 0.79 11.39
CA LEU A 82 14.03 2.10 11.46
C LEU A 82 14.85 3.07 12.31
N GLY A 83 15.46 4.07 11.69
CA GLY A 83 16.20 5.14 12.37
C GLY A 83 15.31 6.30 12.83
N GLY A 84 15.90 7.19 13.63
CA GLY A 84 15.30 8.48 14.00
C GLY A 84 14.60 8.51 15.36
N TYR A 85 14.72 7.45 16.17
CA TYR A 85 14.01 7.35 17.44
C TYR A 85 14.63 8.22 18.55
N SER A 86 13.78 8.82 19.38
CA SER A 86 14.20 9.42 20.64
C SER A 86 14.68 8.35 21.63
N ALA A 87 15.29 8.78 22.74
CA ALA A 87 15.68 7.85 23.81
C ALA A 87 14.47 6.99 24.24
N ASN A 88 14.72 5.69 24.45
CA ASN A 88 13.70 4.66 24.74
C ASN A 88 12.64 4.46 23.63
N CYS A 89 12.89 4.95 22.41
CA CYS A 89 12.05 4.75 21.24
C CYS A 89 10.58 5.18 21.41
N THR A 90 10.34 6.24 22.19
CA THR A 90 9.00 6.76 22.49
C THR A 90 8.42 7.65 21.39
N SER A 91 9.28 8.23 20.55
CA SER A 91 8.90 9.06 19.41
C SER A 91 9.95 8.94 18.30
N ARG A 92 9.58 9.32 17.08
CA ARG A 92 10.45 9.17 15.91
C ARG A 92 10.43 10.44 15.06
N THR A 93 11.60 10.83 14.55
CA THR A 93 11.71 11.86 13.50
C THR A 93 12.57 11.28 12.38
N ILE A 94 11.96 11.06 11.23
CA ILE A 94 12.60 10.44 10.07
C ILE A 94 13.47 11.48 9.38
N ASN A 95 14.78 11.36 9.57
CA ASN A 95 15.80 12.08 8.81
C ASN A 95 17.09 11.24 8.91
N PRO A 96 17.68 10.81 7.78
CA PRO A 96 18.82 9.88 7.81
C PRO A 96 20.07 10.47 8.45
N ALA A 97 20.21 11.81 8.54
CA ALA A 97 21.32 12.43 9.25
C ALA A 97 21.25 12.21 10.77
N ASN A 98 20.07 11.89 11.32
CA ASN A 98 19.91 11.62 12.74
C ASN A 98 20.45 10.24 13.17
N THR A 99 20.57 9.28 12.24
CA THR A 99 20.98 7.90 12.55
C THR A 99 21.99 7.43 11.53
N VAL A 100 23.26 7.36 11.92
CA VAL A 100 24.37 7.06 11.02
C VAL A 100 25.02 5.73 11.41
N ILE A 101 24.98 4.74 10.53
CA ILE A 101 25.76 3.51 10.64
C ILE A 101 27.07 3.72 9.86
N ASP A 102 28.18 3.62 10.57
CA ASP A 102 29.49 3.98 10.08
C ASP A 102 30.47 2.81 10.19
N ALA A 103 30.87 2.28 9.04
CA ALA A 103 31.75 1.12 8.93
C ALA A 103 33.25 1.45 9.01
N ALA A 104 33.61 2.73 9.19
CA ALA A 104 34.99 3.19 9.39
C ALA A 104 36.01 2.72 8.33
N GLY A 105 35.56 2.48 7.09
CA GLY A 105 36.40 2.06 5.96
C GLY A 105 36.93 0.64 6.06
N GLN A 106 36.45 -0.15 7.03
CA GLN A 106 36.94 -1.51 7.26
C GLN A 106 36.51 -2.43 6.12
N ALA A 107 37.45 -3.24 5.62
CA ALA A 107 37.18 -4.19 4.55
C ALA A 107 36.13 -5.24 4.97
N ASN A 108 35.38 -5.75 3.99
CA ASN A 108 34.30 -6.72 4.12
C ASN A 108 33.10 -6.25 4.94
N THR A 109 32.89 -4.94 5.07
CA THR A 109 31.72 -4.39 5.78
C THR A 109 30.52 -4.21 4.85
N GLY A 110 29.36 -4.71 5.26
CA GLY A 110 28.12 -4.67 4.49
C GLY A 110 26.97 -5.33 5.26
N LEU A 111 25.74 -4.92 4.95
CA LEU A 111 24.53 -5.57 5.44
C LEU A 111 23.93 -6.42 4.32
N VAL A 112 23.90 -7.74 4.50
CA VAL A 112 23.25 -8.67 3.58
C VAL A 112 22.05 -9.30 4.29
N LEU A 113 20.86 -9.08 3.75
CA LEU A 113 19.59 -9.61 4.26
C LEU A 113 19.06 -10.69 3.31
N GLN A 114 18.73 -11.86 3.87
CA GLN A 114 18.14 -12.98 3.15
C GLN A 114 16.81 -13.42 3.77
N PRO A 115 15.72 -12.66 3.55
CA PRO A 115 14.39 -13.09 3.95
C PRO A 115 13.98 -14.39 3.23
N ALA A 116 13.19 -15.22 3.92
CA ALA A 116 12.57 -16.41 3.36
C ALA A 116 11.15 -16.11 2.88
N PHE A 117 10.69 -16.87 1.88
CA PHE A 117 9.33 -16.74 1.33
C PHE A 117 8.97 -15.29 1.00
N ASN A 118 7.78 -14.85 1.35
CA ASN A 118 7.24 -13.54 1.00
C ASN A 118 7.55 -12.43 2.01
N ALA A 119 8.54 -12.63 2.88
CA ALA A 119 8.88 -11.67 3.92
C ALA A 119 9.37 -10.33 3.37
N ASP A 120 8.76 -9.25 3.86
CA ASP A 120 9.10 -7.87 3.50
C ASP A 120 10.41 -7.40 4.13
N VAL A 121 11.05 -6.41 3.50
CA VAL A 121 12.20 -5.69 4.08
C VAL A 121 11.98 -4.19 3.99
N LEU A 122 12.16 -3.47 5.11
CA LEU A 122 12.12 -2.02 5.16
C LEU A 122 13.36 -1.44 5.84
N ILE A 123 14.11 -0.62 5.10
CA ILE A 123 15.19 0.22 5.64
C ILE A 123 14.75 1.69 5.57
N GLU A 124 14.72 2.39 6.70
CA GLU A 124 14.19 3.74 6.75
C GLU A 124 14.86 4.68 7.74
N GLY A 125 15.22 5.89 7.28
CA GLY A 125 15.71 6.95 8.16
C GLY A 125 17.14 6.71 8.65
N VAL A 126 17.96 6.01 7.87
CA VAL A 126 19.33 5.60 8.24
C VAL A 126 20.35 6.04 7.18
N THR A 127 21.51 6.50 7.63
CA THR A 127 22.69 6.73 6.78
C THR A 127 23.66 5.55 6.87
N PHE A 128 24.09 5.00 5.73
CA PHE A 128 25.19 4.03 5.60
C PHE A 128 26.42 4.73 5.01
N THR A 129 27.52 4.77 5.76
CA THR A 129 28.75 5.45 5.34
C THR A 129 30.03 4.68 5.63
N ARG A 130 31.05 4.90 4.78
CA ARG A 130 32.39 4.30 4.85
C ARG A 130 32.38 2.76 4.85
N PHE A 131 31.40 2.13 4.20
CA PHE A 131 31.39 0.70 3.92
C PHE A 131 32.41 0.33 2.85
N ASN A 132 32.98 -0.87 2.93
CA ASN A 132 33.99 -1.35 2.00
C ASN A 132 33.86 -2.86 1.74
N SER A 133 33.04 -3.23 0.75
CA SER A 133 32.73 -4.63 0.38
C SER A 133 32.08 -4.71 -1.01
N ALA A 134 31.44 -5.83 -1.34
CA ALA A 134 30.63 -5.93 -2.56
C ALA A 134 29.42 -4.99 -2.54
N ASN A 135 28.73 -4.86 -1.39
CA ASN A 135 27.54 -4.00 -1.27
C ASN A 135 27.49 -3.32 0.10
N ALA A 136 27.02 -2.06 0.17
CA ALA A 136 26.71 -1.47 1.48
C ALA A 136 25.42 -2.09 2.06
N LEU A 137 24.38 -2.20 1.23
CA LEU A 137 23.17 -2.98 1.50
C LEU A 137 22.90 -3.95 0.34
N TYR A 138 22.66 -5.22 0.66
CA TYR A 138 22.17 -6.21 -0.27
C TYR A 138 20.97 -6.96 0.31
N VAL A 139 19.84 -6.94 -0.39
CA VAL A 139 18.67 -7.76 -0.05
C VAL A 139 18.43 -8.73 -1.19
N GLN A 140 18.40 -10.02 -0.89
CA GLN A 140 18.11 -11.08 -1.84
C GLN A 140 17.30 -12.18 -1.17
N PHE A 141 16.40 -12.83 -1.89
CA PHE A 141 15.69 -14.00 -1.37
C PHE A 141 16.65 -15.13 -0.96
N LEU A 142 16.26 -15.90 0.07
CA LEU A 142 16.95 -17.13 0.48
C LEU A 142 16.60 -18.31 -0.45
N THR A 143 15.39 -18.34 -1.02
CA THR A 143 14.85 -19.40 -1.89
C THR A 143 14.41 -18.84 -3.24
N ASN A 144 14.30 -19.69 -4.27
CA ASN A 144 14.03 -19.24 -5.65
C ASN A 144 12.56 -18.82 -5.93
N ASP A 145 11.67 -18.87 -4.94
CA ASP A 145 10.21 -18.84 -5.11
C ASP A 145 9.58 -17.82 -4.15
N THR A 146 9.70 -16.52 -4.47
CA THR A 146 9.10 -15.44 -3.66
C THR A 146 8.49 -14.41 -4.59
N ASP A 147 7.22 -14.56 -4.89
CA ASP A 147 6.52 -13.62 -5.77
C ASP A 147 6.00 -12.40 -5.01
N ASP A 148 5.95 -12.40 -3.68
CA ASP A 148 5.16 -11.39 -2.95
C ASP A 148 5.96 -10.51 -1.98
N ALA A 149 7.27 -10.75 -1.85
CA ALA A 149 8.15 -9.97 -1.00
C ALA A 149 8.38 -8.54 -1.53
N THR A 150 8.23 -7.54 -0.66
CA THR A 150 8.52 -6.14 -0.97
C THR A 150 9.76 -5.64 -0.24
N TYR A 151 10.80 -5.29 -0.99
CA TYR A 151 12.05 -4.73 -0.45
C TYR A 151 12.14 -3.23 -0.66
N ARG A 152 12.17 -2.47 0.44
CA ARG A 152 12.05 -1.01 0.43
C ARG A 152 13.21 -0.34 1.14
N VAL A 153 13.79 0.65 0.48
CA VAL A 153 14.69 1.63 1.07
C VAL A 153 14.04 3.00 0.95
N ARG A 154 13.78 3.68 2.06
CA ARG A 154 13.19 5.02 2.03
C ARG A 154 13.81 5.98 3.02
N TYR A 155 13.79 7.29 2.72
CA TYR A 155 14.36 8.33 3.60
C TYR A 155 15.76 8.00 4.12
N SER A 156 16.59 7.36 3.29
CA SER A 156 17.88 6.82 3.69
C SER A 156 19.00 7.43 2.86
N ALA A 157 20.23 7.40 3.40
CA ALA A 157 21.40 7.94 2.71
C ALA A 157 22.51 6.90 2.61
N PHE A 158 23.11 6.75 1.42
CA PHE A 158 24.29 5.92 1.17
C PHE A 158 25.36 6.82 0.58
N SER A 159 26.38 7.17 1.38
CA SER A 159 27.41 8.11 0.94
C SER A 159 28.80 7.82 1.49
N GLY A 160 29.82 8.09 0.68
CA GLY A 160 31.22 7.89 1.06
C GLY A 160 31.62 6.42 1.21
N ASN A 161 30.92 5.50 0.54
CA ASN A 161 31.22 4.07 0.56
C ASN A 161 32.17 3.68 -0.58
N ALA A 162 32.99 2.65 -0.37
CA ALA A 162 33.89 2.07 -1.36
C ALA A 162 33.45 0.63 -1.67
N VAL A 163 32.41 0.47 -2.48
CA VAL A 163 31.67 -0.79 -2.66
C VAL A 163 31.51 -1.17 -4.13
N GLY A 164 31.06 -2.39 -4.44
CA GLY A 164 30.61 -2.71 -5.79
C GLY A 164 29.33 -1.94 -6.16
N THR A 165 28.31 -2.05 -5.30
CA THR A 165 27.00 -1.39 -5.40
C THR A 165 26.61 -0.82 -4.03
N ALA A 166 26.04 0.39 -3.95
CA ALA A 166 25.62 0.93 -2.65
C ALA A 166 24.32 0.26 -2.16
N VAL A 167 23.31 0.17 -3.03
CA VAL A 167 22.03 -0.48 -2.74
C VAL A 167 21.74 -1.51 -3.81
N ASN A 168 21.65 -2.78 -3.41
CA ASN A 168 21.33 -3.89 -4.29
C ASN A 168 20.08 -4.59 -3.77
N LEU A 169 18.98 -4.54 -4.52
CA LEU A 169 17.72 -5.18 -4.16
C LEU A 169 17.36 -6.20 -5.23
N THR A 170 17.22 -7.46 -4.83
CA THR A 170 16.88 -8.58 -5.72
C THR A 170 15.60 -9.25 -5.24
N GLY A 171 14.46 -8.94 -5.85
CA GLY A 171 13.14 -9.45 -5.44
C GLY A 171 12.04 -9.16 -6.46
N SER A 172 10.82 -9.60 -6.18
CA SER A 172 9.65 -9.38 -7.04
C SER A 172 9.23 -7.90 -6.99
N SER A 173 9.03 -7.34 -5.80
CA SER A 173 8.78 -5.90 -5.61
C SER A 173 9.95 -5.19 -4.93
N VAL A 174 10.49 -4.16 -5.56
CA VAL A 174 11.60 -3.36 -5.01
C VAL A 174 11.33 -1.86 -5.13
N ALA A 175 11.68 -1.12 -4.06
CA ALA A 175 11.51 0.32 -4.03
C ALA A 175 12.68 1.06 -3.40
N VAL A 176 13.06 2.18 -4.02
CA VAL A 176 13.96 3.19 -3.46
C VAL A 176 13.26 4.54 -3.54
N THR A 177 12.88 5.09 -2.38
CA THR A 177 12.03 6.30 -2.32
C THR A 177 12.66 7.38 -1.46
N ASN A 178 12.62 8.63 -1.91
CA ASN A 178 13.03 9.80 -1.14
C ASN A 178 14.40 9.61 -0.46
N SER A 179 15.39 9.12 -1.19
CA SER A 179 16.69 8.71 -0.64
C SER A 179 17.87 9.34 -1.37
N LEU A 180 19.04 9.43 -0.72
CA LEU A 180 20.27 9.94 -1.31
C LEU A 180 21.30 8.80 -1.47
N ILE A 181 21.74 8.54 -2.70
CA ILE A 181 22.82 7.58 -2.99
C ILE A 181 23.90 8.33 -3.76
N ALA A 182 24.89 8.86 -3.05
CA ALA A 182 25.82 9.81 -3.67
C ALA A 182 27.24 9.79 -3.12
N ALA A 183 28.20 10.21 -3.94
CA ALA A 183 29.61 10.26 -3.60
C ALA A 183 30.19 8.90 -3.14
N ASN A 184 29.71 7.80 -3.72
CA ASN A 184 30.27 6.47 -3.47
C ASN A 184 31.32 6.12 -4.53
N GLN A 185 32.40 5.48 -4.09
CA GLN A 185 33.37 4.81 -4.95
C GLN A 185 32.81 3.45 -5.34
N THR A 186 31.99 3.42 -6.40
CA THR A 186 31.38 2.20 -6.94
C THR A 186 32.15 1.64 -8.15
N SER A 187 32.26 0.31 -8.24
CA SER A 187 32.77 -0.36 -9.45
C SER A 187 31.66 -0.77 -10.42
N GLY A 188 30.42 -0.90 -9.94
CA GLY A 188 29.20 -1.12 -10.73
C GLY A 188 28.21 0.05 -10.62
N ALA A 189 26.91 -0.24 -10.78
CA ALA A 189 25.86 0.74 -10.51
C ALA A 189 25.82 1.08 -9.00
N ALA A 190 25.49 2.31 -8.65
CA ALA A 190 25.30 2.70 -7.25
C ALA A 190 24.00 2.12 -6.68
N VAL A 191 22.96 2.06 -7.50
CA VAL A 191 21.70 1.36 -7.20
C VAL A 191 21.47 0.31 -8.27
N LYS A 192 21.31 -0.95 -7.83
CA LYS A 192 20.95 -2.08 -8.69
C LYS A 192 19.65 -2.69 -8.21
N LEU A 193 18.67 -2.75 -9.09
CA LEU A 193 17.37 -3.37 -8.87
C LEU A 193 17.26 -4.57 -9.82
N PHE A 194 17.25 -5.78 -9.26
CA PHE A 194 17.21 -7.03 -10.02
C PHE A 194 15.90 -7.77 -9.75
N HIS A 195 15.03 -7.82 -10.74
CA HIS A 195 13.75 -8.50 -10.58
C HIS A 195 13.85 -9.99 -10.83
N ARG A 196 13.24 -10.75 -9.92
CA ARG A 196 12.94 -12.18 -10.08
C ARG A 196 11.52 -12.45 -9.56
N GLY A 197 10.86 -13.41 -10.18
CA GLY A 197 9.48 -13.79 -9.84
C GLY A 197 8.48 -13.36 -10.91
N SER A 198 7.21 -13.68 -10.68
CA SER A 198 6.10 -13.37 -11.59
C SER A 198 5.56 -11.95 -11.40
N ASN A 199 5.64 -11.40 -10.17
CA ASN A 199 5.12 -10.09 -9.76
C ASN A 199 6.20 -8.99 -9.71
N GLU A 200 6.75 -8.61 -10.86
CA GLU A 200 7.90 -7.70 -10.91
C GLU A 200 7.49 -6.20 -10.84
N ASN A 201 7.56 -5.59 -9.64
CA ASN A 201 7.19 -4.19 -9.40
C ASN A 201 8.39 -3.31 -9.02
N THR A 202 8.59 -2.19 -9.73
CA THR A 202 9.73 -1.27 -9.49
C THR A 202 9.26 0.14 -9.13
N PHE A 203 9.68 0.65 -7.98
CA PHE A 203 9.40 2.03 -7.58
C PHE A 203 10.70 2.78 -7.24
N VAL A 204 11.13 3.69 -8.12
CA VAL A 204 12.22 4.61 -7.81
C VAL A 204 11.66 6.01 -7.87
N THR A 205 11.43 6.62 -6.72
CA THR A 205 10.76 7.92 -6.68
C THR A 205 11.47 8.91 -5.78
N ASN A 206 11.48 10.18 -6.19
CA ASN A 206 11.98 11.29 -5.37
C ASN A 206 13.42 11.07 -4.87
N THR A 207 14.26 10.35 -5.62
CA THR A 207 15.57 9.89 -5.14
C THR A 207 16.69 10.63 -5.88
N THR A 208 17.78 10.95 -5.17
CA THR A 208 18.99 11.52 -5.77
C THR A 208 20.11 10.47 -5.81
N ILE A 209 20.54 10.10 -7.01
CA ILE A 209 21.65 9.18 -7.29
C ILE A 209 22.72 9.95 -8.08
N ALA A 210 23.78 10.41 -7.41
CA ALA A 210 24.69 11.38 -8.02
C ALA A 210 26.16 11.22 -7.61
N ALA A 211 27.06 11.61 -8.50
CA ALA A 211 28.50 11.67 -8.24
C ALA A 211 29.10 10.35 -7.71
N ASN A 212 28.57 9.20 -8.13
CA ASN A 212 29.19 7.90 -7.87
C ASN A 212 30.25 7.60 -8.93
N THR A 213 31.36 6.95 -8.57
CA THR A 213 32.45 6.68 -9.54
C THR A 213 32.06 5.68 -10.62
N GLY A 214 31.15 4.76 -10.32
CA GLY A 214 30.57 3.80 -11.26
C GLY A 214 29.28 4.29 -11.90
N GLY A 215 28.35 3.39 -12.22
CA GLY A 215 27.03 3.73 -12.75
C GLY A 215 26.08 4.31 -11.69
N GLY A 216 24.98 4.92 -12.12
CA GLY A 216 23.90 5.44 -11.26
C GLY A 216 22.88 4.34 -10.94
N LEU A 217 21.76 4.34 -11.65
CA LEU A 217 20.66 3.38 -11.50
C LEU A 217 20.71 2.30 -12.59
N SER A 218 20.73 1.03 -12.20
CA SER A 218 20.53 -0.12 -13.08
C SER A 218 19.25 -0.87 -12.71
N ILE A 219 18.38 -1.10 -13.69
CA ILE A 219 17.18 -1.93 -13.54
C ILE A 219 17.28 -3.12 -14.49
N GLU A 220 17.20 -4.32 -13.92
CA GLU A 220 17.42 -5.58 -14.61
C GLU A 220 16.27 -6.54 -14.31
N TYR A 221 15.88 -7.35 -15.30
CA TYR A 221 14.77 -8.30 -15.15
C TYR A 221 15.13 -9.72 -15.60
N SER A 222 14.44 -10.70 -15.01
CA SER A 222 14.68 -12.12 -15.25
C SER A 222 13.83 -12.72 -16.37
N SER A 223 12.58 -12.27 -16.54
CA SER A 223 11.68 -12.72 -17.61
C SER A 223 10.64 -11.65 -17.98
N PRO A 224 10.07 -11.62 -19.19
CA PRO A 224 9.09 -10.61 -19.59
C PRO A 224 7.69 -10.93 -19.03
N THR A 225 7.31 -10.42 -17.86
CA THR A 225 5.94 -10.50 -17.31
C THR A 225 5.29 -9.13 -17.20
N SER A 226 4.01 -9.08 -16.81
CA SER A 226 3.23 -7.85 -16.73
C SER A 226 3.52 -7.03 -15.47
N ARG A 227 4.10 -5.83 -15.61
CA ARG A 227 4.67 -5.05 -14.50
C ARG A 227 3.97 -3.71 -14.20
N LYS A 228 3.81 -3.40 -12.91
CA LYS A 228 3.51 -2.05 -12.39
C LYS A 228 4.83 -1.40 -11.97
N GLY A 229 5.15 -0.20 -12.46
CA GLY A 229 6.35 0.50 -12.03
C GLY A 229 6.29 2.00 -12.22
N ASP A 230 6.92 2.72 -11.30
CA ASP A 230 7.02 4.18 -11.26
C ASP A 230 8.47 4.59 -11.01
N ILE A 231 9.10 5.16 -12.03
CA ILE A 231 10.41 5.77 -11.96
C ILE A 231 10.19 7.26 -12.21
N SER A 232 9.94 8.02 -11.14
CA SER A 232 9.58 9.43 -11.28
C SER A 232 10.28 10.37 -10.31
N ASN A 233 10.43 11.61 -10.76
CA ASN A 233 10.92 12.71 -9.93
C ASN A 233 12.30 12.45 -9.31
N ASN A 234 13.15 11.67 -9.99
CA ASN A 234 14.50 11.38 -9.51
C ASN A 234 15.52 12.35 -10.12
N ILE A 235 16.66 12.51 -9.44
CA ILE A 235 17.87 13.06 -10.04
C ILE A 235 18.90 11.94 -10.09
N ILE A 236 19.25 11.50 -11.28
CA ILE A 236 20.21 10.43 -11.54
C ILE A 236 21.30 11.03 -12.43
N TYR A 237 22.27 11.74 -11.85
CA TYR A 237 23.15 12.61 -12.65
C TYR A 237 24.61 12.62 -12.18
N GLY A 238 25.53 12.65 -13.14
CA GLY A 238 26.95 12.84 -12.89
C GLY A 238 27.63 11.59 -12.32
N ASN A 239 27.12 10.41 -12.65
CA ASN A 239 27.76 9.13 -12.32
C ASN A 239 28.79 8.77 -13.41
N GLY A 240 29.92 8.16 -13.01
CA GLY A 240 31.09 7.97 -13.89
C GLY A 240 30.90 7.01 -15.06
N GLY A 241 30.06 5.98 -14.92
CA GLY A 241 29.79 4.98 -15.97
C GLY A 241 28.59 5.36 -16.85
N PHE A 242 27.40 5.16 -16.32
CA PHE A 242 26.11 5.57 -16.90
C PHE A 242 25.29 6.21 -15.79
N ASP A 243 24.37 7.11 -16.10
CA ASP A 243 23.38 7.53 -15.12
C ASP A 243 22.26 6.50 -15.01
N LEU A 244 21.75 6.01 -16.14
CA LEU A 244 20.65 5.06 -16.19
C LEU A 244 21.00 3.86 -17.07
N ALA A 245 20.73 2.64 -16.59
CA ALA A 245 20.82 1.43 -17.37
C ALA A 245 19.58 0.55 -17.27
N PHE A 246 19.16 0.01 -18.42
CA PHE A 246 18.11 -1.00 -18.51
C PHE A 246 18.67 -2.23 -19.23
N ALA A 247 18.48 -3.42 -18.65
CA ALA A 247 18.85 -4.70 -19.25
C ALA A 247 17.70 -5.71 -19.23
N ASN A 248 17.70 -6.62 -20.22
CA ASN A 248 16.70 -7.68 -20.43
C ASN A 248 15.24 -7.18 -20.53
N TYR A 249 15.02 -6.15 -21.34
CA TYR A 249 13.70 -5.54 -21.56
C TYR A 249 13.11 -6.00 -22.91
N ASP A 250 11.97 -6.69 -22.92
CA ASP A 250 11.25 -6.98 -24.17
C ASP A 250 10.29 -5.82 -24.51
N LEU A 251 10.48 -5.21 -25.68
CA LEU A 251 9.68 -4.08 -26.18
C LEU A 251 8.46 -4.51 -27.00
N ALA A 252 8.23 -5.81 -27.19
CA ALA A 252 7.10 -6.31 -27.97
C ALA A 252 5.77 -6.35 -27.18
N GLY A 253 5.79 -6.09 -25.87
CA GLY A 253 4.61 -6.02 -25.00
C GLY A 253 4.14 -4.58 -24.70
N SER A 254 2.86 -4.45 -24.33
CA SER A 254 2.16 -3.19 -24.00
C SER A 254 2.59 -2.56 -22.66
N MET A 255 3.87 -2.62 -22.26
CA MET A 255 4.24 -2.42 -20.85
C MET A 255 5.54 -1.64 -20.64
N VAL A 256 5.41 -0.40 -20.18
CA VAL A 256 6.49 0.54 -19.87
C VAL A 256 6.23 1.15 -18.48
N PRO A 257 7.10 0.97 -17.46
CA PRO A 257 6.97 1.68 -16.19
C PRO A 257 6.89 3.17 -16.46
N GLN A 258 6.09 3.87 -15.65
CA GLN A 258 5.99 5.32 -15.77
C GLN A 258 7.37 5.91 -15.54
N PHE A 259 7.94 6.54 -16.56
CA PHE A 259 9.25 7.15 -16.50
C PHE A 259 9.11 8.67 -16.70
N ASN A 260 8.72 9.39 -15.65
CA ASN A 260 8.26 10.78 -15.75
C ASN A 260 9.03 11.71 -14.82
N GLY A 261 9.36 12.92 -15.29
CA GLY A 261 9.93 13.96 -14.42
C GLY A 261 11.31 13.64 -13.83
N ASN A 262 12.10 12.74 -14.44
CA ASN A 262 13.46 12.44 -13.99
C ASN A 262 14.47 13.41 -14.60
N THR A 263 15.57 13.67 -13.89
CA THR A 263 16.75 14.38 -14.42
C THR A 263 17.91 13.39 -14.54
N PHE A 264 18.45 13.20 -15.74
CA PHE A 264 19.57 12.27 -15.95
C PHE A 264 20.48 12.69 -17.10
N GLY A 265 21.74 12.25 -17.08
CA GLY A 265 22.70 12.50 -18.15
C GLY A 265 22.73 11.36 -19.16
N THR A 266 23.54 10.35 -18.89
CA THR A 266 23.82 9.26 -19.83
C THR A 266 22.91 8.05 -19.63
N VAL A 267 22.42 7.47 -20.73
CA VAL A 267 21.63 6.23 -20.70
C VAL A 267 22.36 5.13 -21.44
N GLN A 268 22.51 3.98 -20.80
CA GLN A 268 22.99 2.74 -21.39
C GLN A 268 21.84 1.76 -21.52
N SER A 269 21.40 1.48 -22.76
CA SER A 269 20.37 0.48 -23.02
C SER A 269 20.81 -0.45 -24.12
N ILE A 270 20.56 -1.75 -23.95
CA ILE A 270 20.76 -2.77 -25.00
C ILE A 270 19.63 -2.75 -26.06
N TYR A 271 18.56 -1.97 -25.81
CA TYR A 271 17.45 -1.75 -26.74
C TYR A 271 17.25 -0.25 -27.05
N ASN A 272 16.76 0.07 -28.24
CA ASN A 272 16.38 1.43 -28.62
C ASN A 272 15.12 1.87 -27.86
N TRP A 273 15.26 2.23 -26.59
CA TRP A 273 14.23 2.91 -25.81
C TRP A 273 14.08 4.33 -26.35
N SER A 274 13.21 4.51 -27.34
CA SER A 274 13.06 5.79 -28.05
C SER A 274 12.03 6.72 -27.42
N SER A 275 11.24 6.27 -26.43
CA SER A 275 10.25 7.09 -25.73
C SER A 275 10.42 7.01 -24.22
N PHE A 276 11.28 7.86 -23.65
CA PHE A 276 11.14 8.20 -22.23
C PHE A 276 9.77 8.85 -22.03
N GLY A 277 9.18 8.66 -20.86
CA GLY A 277 7.92 9.33 -20.52
C GLY A 277 8.05 10.86 -20.52
N THR A 278 7.02 11.54 -20.04
CA THR A 278 6.92 12.99 -20.16
C THR A 278 7.75 13.74 -19.10
N GLY A 279 8.15 14.97 -19.42
CA GLY A 279 8.77 15.88 -18.45
C GLY A 279 10.19 15.52 -18.02
N ASN A 280 10.87 14.58 -18.64
CA ASN A 280 12.26 14.26 -18.30
C ASN A 280 13.24 15.38 -18.71
N LEU A 281 14.31 15.57 -17.95
CA LEU A 281 15.37 16.55 -18.19
C LEU A 281 16.72 15.85 -18.43
N GLN A 282 17.43 16.28 -19.46
CA GLN A 282 18.80 15.84 -19.76
C GLN A 282 19.81 16.97 -19.60
N SER A 283 19.71 17.70 -18.48
CA SER A 283 20.56 18.83 -18.16
C SER A 283 21.13 18.71 -16.76
N ASN A 284 22.20 19.47 -16.50
CA ASN A 284 22.82 19.51 -15.18
C ASN A 284 21.80 20.01 -14.12
N PRO A 285 21.60 19.28 -13.01
CA PRO A 285 20.69 19.67 -11.94
C PRO A 285 21.21 20.85 -11.09
N LEU A 286 22.43 21.36 -11.31
CA LEU A 286 23.01 22.50 -10.60
C LEU A 286 22.98 22.33 -9.07
N PHE A 287 23.60 21.25 -8.57
CA PHE A 287 23.80 21.06 -7.12
C PHE A 287 24.65 22.20 -6.51
N LEU A 288 24.40 22.51 -5.23
CA LEU A 288 25.09 23.59 -4.52
C LEU A 288 26.60 23.33 -4.33
N ASP A 289 26.97 22.14 -3.86
CA ASP A 289 28.38 21.77 -3.65
C ASP A 289 28.57 20.25 -3.68
N VAL A 290 28.80 19.70 -4.87
CA VAL A 290 29.04 18.25 -5.05
C VAL A 290 30.31 17.79 -4.32
N ALA A 291 31.37 18.61 -4.30
CA ALA A 291 32.65 18.24 -3.69
C ALA A 291 32.56 18.17 -2.16
N GLY A 292 31.75 19.04 -1.55
CA GLY A 292 31.41 19.02 -0.13
C GLY A 292 30.27 18.06 0.24
N GLY A 293 29.71 17.31 -0.71
CA GLY A 293 28.63 16.36 -0.47
C GLY A 293 27.23 16.99 -0.31
N ASN A 294 27.05 18.25 -0.69
CA ASN A 294 25.78 18.95 -0.66
C ASN A 294 25.05 18.85 -2.01
N PHE A 295 24.16 17.86 -2.09
CA PHE A 295 23.34 17.56 -3.26
C PHE A 295 21.98 18.28 -3.28
N ARG A 296 21.80 19.33 -2.48
CA ARG A 296 20.64 20.24 -2.63
C ARG A 296 20.78 21.07 -3.90
N LEU A 297 19.66 21.47 -4.46
CA LEU A 297 19.62 22.24 -5.70
C LEU A 297 19.93 23.71 -5.47
N ASN A 298 20.62 24.32 -6.43
CA ASN A 298 20.64 25.76 -6.56
C ASN A 298 19.21 26.27 -6.86
N PRO A 299 18.76 27.41 -6.30
CA PRO A 299 17.43 27.96 -6.59
C PRO A 299 17.11 28.20 -8.08
N ASN A 300 18.11 28.33 -8.94
CA ASN A 300 17.93 28.48 -10.40
C ASN A 300 18.06 27.16 -11.17
N SER A 301 18.07 26.02 -10.48
CA SER A 301 18.15 24.70 -11.11
C SER A 301 16.92 24.44 -11.99
N PRO A 302 17.08 23.83 -13.17
CA PRO A 302 15.93 23.35 -13.96
C PRO A 302 15.14 22.23 -13.25
N ALA A 303 15.70 21.62 -12.21
CA ALA A 303 15.05 20.59 -11.41
C ALA A 303 14.15 21.15 -10.28
N VAL A 304 14.17 22.46 -10.05
CA VAL A 304 13.32 23.13 -9.04
C VAL A 304 11.89 23.30 -9.57
N ASN A 305 10.88 22.98 -8.75
CA ASN A 305 9.44 23.05 -9.02
C ASN A 305 9.02 22.39 -10.35
N SER A 306 9.75 21.36 -10.79
CA SER A 306 9.61 20.80 -12.13
C SER A 306 9.31 19.30 -12.15
N ALA A 307 9.13 18.67 -11.01
CA ALA A 307 8.73 17.27 -10.95
C ALA A 307 7.28 17.06 -11.46
N THR A 308 6.99 15.84 -11.90
CA THR A 308 5.61 15.44 -12.20
C THR A 308 4.81 15.39 -10.91
N PRO A 309 3.58 15.94 -10.89
CA PRO A 309 2.79 15.90 -9.69
C PRO A 309 2.23 14.49 -9.43
N PHE A 310 1.97 13.68 -10.46
CA PHE A 310 1.43 12.32 -10.27
C PHE A 310 2.56 11.32 -9.96
N GLN A 311 2.34 10.49 -8.93
CA GLN A 311 3.12 9.30 -8.59
C GLN A 311 2.15 8.20 -8.17
N ILE A 312 2.41 6.96 -8.56
CA ILE A 312 1.48 5.84 -8.37
C ILE A 312 1.15 5.62 -6.90
N ASN A 313 2.15 5.68 -6.03
CA ASN A 313 1.97 5.43 -4.59
C ASN A 313 1.82 6.73 -3.76
N GLY A 314 1.47 7.84 -4.42
CA GLY A 314 1.35 9.16 -3.82
C GLY A 314 2.69 9.85 -3.50
N LEU A 315 2.59 11.11 -3.10
CA LEU A 315 3.74 11.90 -2.66
C LEU A 315 3.96 11.71 -1.15
N PRO A 316 5.22 11.61 -0.68
CA PRO A 316 5.50 11.69 0.75
C PRO A 316 5.13 13.08 1.32
N SER A 317 4.85 13.18 2.63
CA SER A 317 4.61 14.48 3.28
C SER A 317 5.90 15.29 3.43
N ARG A 318 7.03 14.61 3.61
CA ARG A 318 8.34 15.22 3.86
C ARG A 318 9.39 14.92 2.80
N ASP A 319 10.33 15.84 2.62
CA ASP A 319 11.55 15.60 1.86
C ASP A 319 12.61 14.89 2.74
N LEU A 320 13.82 14.68 2.22
CA LEU A 320 14.88 13.99 2.96
C LEU A 320 15.40 14.78 4.19
N ASP A 321 15.23 16.10 4.21
CA ASP A 321 15.58 16.95 5.35
C ASP A 321 14.52 16.94 6.45
N GLY A 322 13.33 16.40 6.16
CA GLY A 322 12.17 16.46 7.03
C GLY A 322 11.36 17.74 6.86
N GLY A 323 11.66 18.56 5.84
CA GLY A 323 10.84 19.70 5.40
C GLY A 323 9.60 19.24 4.63
N GLU A 324 8.74 20.15 4.19
CA GLU A 324 7.62 19.81 3.31
C GLU A 324 8.13 19.28 1.96
N ARG A 325 7.52 18.20 1.45
CA ARG A 325 7.88 17.63 0.15
C ARG A 325 7.45 18.48 -1.06
N VAL A 326 6.55 19.44 -0.86
CA VAL A 326 5.99 20.26 -1.95
C VAL A 326 5.99 21.72 -1.54
N VAL A 327 7.12 22.38 -1.81
CA VAL A 327 7.26 23.83 -1.75
C VAL A 327 7.04 24.36 -3.16
N GLY A 328 6.29 25.45 -3.32
CA GLY A 328 5.90 25.91 -4.66
C GLY A 328 4.79 25.09 -5.32
N SER A 329 4.66 25.29 -6.63
CA SER A 329 3.56 24.83 -7.48
C SER A 329 3.62 23.33 -7.76
N ASN A 330 4.83 22.79 -7.78
CA ASN A 330 5.17 21.38 -7.82
C ASN A 330 6.42 21.15 -6.97
N MET A 331 6.71 19.89 -6.68
CA MET A 331 7.92 19.52 -5.98
C MET A 331 9.19 19.72 -6.82
N ASP A 332 10.33 19.75 -6.14
CA ASP A 332 11.63 19.59 -6.77
C ASP A 332 11.85 18.13 -7.16
N ARG A 333 12.75 17.88 -8.11
CA ARG A 333 13.19 16.51 -8.42
C ARG A 333 14.28 16.10 -7.44
N GLY A 334 14.36 14.80 -7.15
CA GLY A 334 15.34 14.21 -6.25
C GLY A 334 14.87 14.23 -4.79
N ALA A 335 15.81 13.95 -3.89
CA ALA A 335 15.53 13.69 -2.48
C ALA A 335 15.19 14.93 -1.64
N TYR A 336 15.64 16.10 -2.07
CA TYR A 336 15.51 17.34 -1.31
C TYR A 336 14.56 18.30 -1.99
N GLU A 337 13.94 19.15 -1.19
CA GLU A 337 13.13 20.28 -1.62
C GLU A 337 13.87 21.60 -1.31
N THR A 338 13.77 22.58 -2.20
CA THR A 338 14.25 23.95 -1.97
C THR A 338 13.17 24.84 -1.39
N ASP A 339 13.58 25.98 -0.82
CA ASP A 339 12.67 26.98 -0.27
C ASP A 339 11.97 27.84 -1.36
N VAL A 340 12.09 27.47 -2.65
CA VAL A 340 11.57 28.27 -3.77
C VAL A 340 10.06 28.07 -3.92
N ASP A 341 9.27 28.93 -3.28
CA ASP A 341 7.82 28.94 -3.42
C ASP A 341 7.36 29.93 -4.51
N ASP A 342 6.93 29.40 -5.66
CA ASP A 342 6.37 30.18 -6.78
C ASP A 342 4.84 30.39 -6.68
N ARG A 343 4.20 29.99 -5.57
CA ARG A 343 2.77 30.17 -5.33
C ARG A 343 2.47 31.54 -4.76
N THR A 344 1.34 32.11 -5.16
CA THR A 344 0.78 33.26 -4.44
C THR A 344 0.13 32.79 -3.14
N THR A 345 0.40 33.45 -2.01
CA THR A 345 -0.06 33.02 -0.69
C THR A 345 -1.11 33.96 -0.08
N PHE A 346 -2.14 33.38 0.55
CA PHE A 346 -3.07 34.04 1.46
C PHE A 346 -3.00 33.40 2.85
N ILE A 347 -3.07 34.22 3.91
CA ILE A 347 -3.10 33.73 5.30
C ILE A 347 -4.48 33.99 5.90
N VAL A 348 -5.17 32.92 6.27
CA VAL A 348 -6.41 32.95 7.05
C VAL A 348 -6.07 33.33 8.48
N THR A 349 -6.65 34.42 8.96
CA THR A 349 -6.37 35.01 10.30
C THR A 349 -7.60 35.06 11.19
N THR A 350 -8.79 34.76 10.64
CA THR A 350 -10.03 34.69 11.40
C THR A 350 -10.85 33.46 11.00
N SER A 351 -11.53 32.86 11.98
CA SER A 351 -12.51 31.80 11.74
C SER A 351 -13.91 32.32 11.37
N ALA A 352 -14.11 33.64 11.38
CA ALA A 352 -15.39 34.25 11.06
C ALA A 352 -15.72 34.11 9.56
N ASP A 353 -16.92 33.61 9.27
CA ASP A 353 -17.49 33.56 7.92
C ASP A 353 -18.83 34.29 7.89
N ASN A 354 -18.98 35.27 6.99
CA ASN A 354 -20.22 36.04 6.85
C ASN A 354 -21.16 35.49 5.76
N GLY A 355 -20.82 34.34 5.15
CA GLY A 355 -21.60 33.72 4.08
C GLY A 355 -21.70 34.54 2.78
N ASN A 356 -20.86 35.58 2.58
CA ASN A 356 -20.96 36.46 1.42
C ASN A 356 -19.82 36.22 0.42
N ASN A 357 -20.15 35.63 -0.74
CA ASN A 357 -19.18 35.38 -1.82
C ASN A 357 -18.70 36.64 -2.55
N THR A 358 -19.49 37.72 -2.52
CA THR A 358 -19.13 39.00 -3.15
C THR A 358 -18.24 39.85 -2.24
N SER A 359 -18.51 39.86 -0.94
CA SER A 359 -17.78 40.66 0.05
C SER A 359 -17.50 39.83 1.31
N PRO A 360 -16.60 38.83 1.22
CA PRO A 360 -16.27 37.97 2.36
C PRO A 360 -15.58 38.75 3.47
N THR A 361 -15.70 38.28 4.71
CA THR A 361 -14.96 38.82 5.86
C THR A 361 -13.46 38.85 5.56
N ALA A 362 -12.80 39.99 5.74
CA ALA A 362 -11.36 40.11 5.51
C ALA A 362 -10.58 39.12 6.39
N GLY A 363 -9.59 38.44 5.81
CA GLY A 363 -8.79 37.42 6.51
C GLY A 363 -9.48 36.07 6.72
N SER A 364 -10.71 35.87 6.24
CA SER A 364 -11.41 34.58 6.32
C SER A 364 -10.96 33.60 5.23
N LEU A 365 -11.26 32.31 5.41
CA LEU A 365 -11.07 31.28 4.38
C LEU A 365 -11.83 31.62 3.09
N ARG A 366 -13.06 32.13 3.17
CA ARG A 366 -13.84 32.58 2.00
C ARG A 366 -13.16 33.72 1.25
N ALA A 367 -12.50 34.65 1.95
CA ALA A 367 -11.70 35.69 1.32
C ALA A 367 -10.46 35.14 0.62
N GLY A 368 -9.79 34.14 1.21
CA GLY A 368 -8.68 33.43 0.58
C GLY A 368 -9.08 32.73 -0.72
N MET A 369 -10.23 32.05 -0.72
CA MET A 369 -10.74 31.39 -1.93
C MET A 369 -11.09 32.40 -3.04
N LYS A 370 -11.69 33.54 -2.67
CA LYS A 370 -11.96 34.62 -3.63
C LYS A 370 -10.67 35.18 -4.24
N ALA A 371 -9.63 35.35 -3.42
CA ALA A 371 -8.32 35.81 -3.88
C ALA A 371 -7.67 34.78 -4.83
N ALA A 372 -7.73 33.49 -4.49
CA ALA A 372 -7.20 32.40 -5.30
C ALA A 372 -7.83 32.36 -6.70
N ASN A 373 -9.16 32.46 -6.79
CA ASN A 373 -9.87 32.48 -8.07
C ASN A 373 -9.54 33.70 -8.95
N SER A 374 -8.95 34.75 -8.37
CA SER A 374 -8.56 35.96 -9.09
C SER A 374 -7.08 35.95 -9.52
N ALA A 375 -6.27 34.99 -9.06
CA ALA A 375 -4.81 35.03 -9.19
C ALA A 375 -4.25 34.40 -10.48
N GLY A 376 -5.02 33.56 -11.19
CA GLY A 376 -4.62 32.96 -12.48
C GLY A 376 -3.48 31.93 -12.45
N GLY A 377 -2.79 31.75 -11.31
CA GLY A 377 -1.70 30.80 -11.11
C GLY A 377 -1.86 29.95 -9.83
N PRO A 378 -0.87 29.10 -9.52
CA PRO A 378 -0.85 28.29 -8.30
C PRO A 378 -0.99 29.15 -7.04
N TYR A 379 -1.91 28.76 -6.16
CA TYR A 379 -2.27 29.53 -4.99
C TYR A 379 -2.22 28.68 -3.72
N LEU A 380 -1.76 29.28 -2.62
CA LEU A 380 -1.63 28.65 -1.32
C LEU A 380 -2.43 29.43 -0.27
N ILE A 381 -3.33 28.74 0.43
CA ILE A 381 -4.09 29.26 1.55
C ILE A 381 -3.56 28.60 2.83
N LYS A 382 -2.90 29.41 3.67
CA LYS A 382 -2.37 29.03 4.98
C LYS A 382 -3.28 29.50 6.11
N PHE A 383 -3.11 28.97 7.31
CA PHE A 383 -3.85 29.34 8.51
C PHE A 383 -2.90 29.83 9.60
N ASN A 384 -3.25 30.96 10.23
CA ASN A 384 -2.60 31.48 11.43
C ASN A 384 -3.63 32.28 12.23
N ILE A 385 -4.66 31.58 12.72
CA ILE A 385 -5.76 32.15 13.48
C ILE A 385 -5.34 32.31 14.93
N ALA A 386 -5.48 33.54 15.45
CA ALA A 386 -5.03 33.91 16.79
C ALA A 386 -5.79 33.20 17.93
N ALA A 387 -7.01 32.70 17.67
CA ALA A 387 -7.77 31.91 18.64
C ALA A 387 -7.10 30.59 19.03
N GLY A 388 -6.11 30.12 18.23
CA GLY A 388 -5.38 28.90 18.49
C GLY A 388 -6.09 27.63 17.99
N CYS A 389 -5.62 26.48 18.48
CA CYS A 389 -6.08 25.15 18.11
C CYS A 389 -6.92 24.53 19.24
N PRO A 390 -8.15 24.02 18.99
CA PRO A 390 -8.88 24.04 17.73
C PRO A 390 -9.67 25.35 17.51
N PHE A 391 -10.07 25.60 16.25
CA PHE A 391 -11.01 26.66 15.87
C PHE A 391 -12.11 26.13 14.94
N LEU A 392 -13.27 26.81 14.96
CA LEU A 392 -14.45 26.45 14.17
C LEU A 392 -14.78 27.55 13.15
N ILE A 393 -14.76 27.21 11.87
CA ILE A 393 -15.29 28.02 10.77
C ILE A 393 -16.73 27.57 10.52
N THR A 394 -17.70 28.35 11.01
CA THR A 394 -19.12 28.05 10.83
C THR A 394 -19.67 28.74 9.59
N MET A 395 -20.12 27.94 8.63
CA MET A 395 -20.90 28.40 7.49
C MET A 395 -22.40 28.34 7.79
N ASN A 396 -23.11 29.26 7.14
CA ASN A 396 -24.57 29.25 7.04
C ASN A 396 -24.99 28.53 5.74
N SER A 397 -26.12 28.91 5.14
CA SER A 397 -26.66 28.26 3.94
C SER A 397 -25.85 28.52 2.66
N THR A 398 -24.96 29.52 2.63
CA THR A 398 -24.19 29.85 1.43
C THR A 398 -22.90 29.01 1.37
N PRO A 399 -22.76 28.09 0.42
CA PRO A 399 -21.53 27.31 0.26
C PRO A 399 -20.33 28.21 -0.08
N MET A 400 -19.10 27.75 0.14
CA MET A 400 -17.91 28.51 -0.26
C MET A 400 -17.85 28.69 -1.78
N LEU A 401 -16.98 29.60 -2.24
CA LEU A 401 -16.78 29.83 -3.67
C LEU A 401 -16.27 28.55 -4.34
N ASP A 402 -16.73 28.28 -5.55
CA ASP A 402 -16.15 27.25 -6.42
C ASP A 402 -14.66 27.54 -6.66
N ILE A 403 -13.83 26.51 -6.71
CA ILE A 403 -12.39 26.58 -6.98
C ILE A 403 -12.17 26.30 -8.46
N VAL A 404 -11.63 27.26 -9.20
CA VAL A 404 -11.48 27.17 -10.68
C VAL A 404 -10.02 27.17 -11.15
N GLY A 405 -9.06 27.13 -10.22
CA GLY A 405 -7.62 27.13 -10.50
C GLY A 405 -6.86 26.05 -9.73
N ASN A 406 -5.54 26.18 -9.66
CA ASN A 406 -4.67 25.32 -8.85
C ASN A 406 -4.52 25.92 -7.44
N VAL A 407 -5.22 25.34 -6.46
CA VAL A 407 -5.33 25.87 -5.09
C VAL A 407 -4.95 24.79 -4.09
N THR A 408 -4.02 25.13 -3.20
CA THR A 408 -3.69 24.36 -2.01
C THR A 408 -4.28 25.05 -0.78
N ILE A 409 -5.11 24.34 -0.02
CA ILE A 409 -5.66 24.76 1.27
C ILE A 409 -4.99 23.91 2.35
N ASP A 410 -4.11 24.54 3.12
CA ASP A 410 -3.21 23.82 4.01
C ASP A 410 -3.48 24.14 5.49
N GLY A 411 -4.34 23.33 6.11
CA GLY A 411 -4.66 23.40 7.53
C GLY A 411 -3.48 23.04 8.46
N THR A 412 -2.45 22.35 7.95
CA THR A 412 -1.27 21.93 8.74
C THR A 412 -0.43 23.14 9.19
N THR A 413 -0.60 24.27 8.50
CA THR A 413 0.12 25.52 8.80
C THR A 413 -0.34 26.23 10.08
N GLN A 414 -1.49 25.84 10.65
CA GLN A 414 -1.95 26.40 11.92
C GLN A 414 -1.07 25.91 13.08
N PRO A 415 -0.53 26.82 13.92
CA PRO A 415 0.15 26.43 15.15
C PRO A 415 -0.72 25.55 16.06
N GLY A 416 -0.15 24.43 16.52
CA GLY A 416 -0.84 23.41 17.33
C GLY A 416 -1.27 22.17 16.56
N TRP A 417 -1.13 22.17 15.24
CA TRP A 417 -1.42 21.00 14.41
C TRP A 417 -0.37 19.90 14.63
N VAL A 418 -0.83 18.65 14.69
CA VAL A 418 0.03 17.45 14.77
C VAL A 418 -0.52 16.41 13.81
N GLY A 419 0.34 15.86 12.96
CA GLY A 419 0.00 14.83 11.99
C GLY A 419 -0.27 13.47 12.60
N ASN A 420 -1.03 12.65 11.89
CA ASN A 420 -1.26 11.25 12.27
C ASN A 420 0.06 10.46 12.18
N SER A 421 0.31 9.57 13.14
CA SER A 421 1.61 8.93 13.30
C SER A 421 1.69 7.48 12.80
N GLU A 422 0.55 6.80 12.66
CA GLU A 422 0.49 5.40 12.19
C GLU A 422 -0.79 5.09 11.41
N PHE A 423 -0.75 4.06 10.56
CA PHE A 423 -1.92 3.56 9.86
C PHE A 423 -2.82 2.73 10.79
N GLY A 424 -4.10 2.60 10.44
CA GLY A 424 -5.07 1.81 11.22
C GLY A 424 -5.70 2.53 12.41
N ARG A 425 -5.19 3.70 12.81
CA ARG A 425 -5.82 4.65 13.74
C ARG A 425 -5.74 6.08 13.22
N PHE A 426 -6.29 7.03 13.97
CA PHE A 426 -6.20 8.44 13.64
C PHE A 426 -5.90 9.29 14.89
N ASP A 427 -4.61 9.50 15.18
CA ASP A 427 -4.15 10.26 16.36
C ASP A 427 -3.75 11.71 16.06
N ALA A 428 -4.07 12.21 14.86
CA ALA A 428 -3.79 13.59 14.47
C ALA A 428 -4.52 14.60 15.38
N THR A 429 -3.81 15.68 15.72
CA THR A 429 -4.43 16.89 16.27
C THR A 429 -4.68 17.87 15.13
N LEU A 430 -5.88 17.79 14.54
CA LEU A 430 -6.33 18.75 13.54
C LEU A 430 -6.84 20.03 14.23
N CYS A 431 -6.58 21.21 13.66
CA CYS A 431 -6.95 22.47 14.31
C CYS A 431 -8.22 23.11 13.74
N GLY A 432 -8.44 23.01 12.43
CA GLY A 432 -9.54 23.71 11.76
C GLY A 432 -10.74 22.81 11.49
N VAL A 433 -11.89 23.14 12.07
CA VAL A 433 -13.17 22.53 11.71
C VAL A 433 -13.93 23.44 10.75
N VAL A 434 -14.19 22.96 9.53
CA VAL A 434 -15.10 23.60 8.57
C VAL A 434 -16.47 22.96 8.72
N TYR A 435 -17.41 23.72 9.27
CA TYR A 435 -18.72 23.23 9.69
C TYR A 435 -19.85 23.98 8.99
N SER A 436 -20.89 23.27 8.60
CA SER A 436 -22.13 23.87 8.12
C SER A 436 -23.25 23.69 9.15
N SER A 437 -23.80 24.82 9.63
CA SER A 437 -24.89 24.84 10.62
C SER A 437 -26.30 24.67 10.01
N SER A 438 -26.40 24.70 8.68
CA SER A 438 -27.68 24.69 7.96
C SER A 438 -27.61 23.87 6.68
N ALA A 439 -26.88 22.75 6.71
CA ALA A 439 -26.82 21.77 5.64
C ALA A 439 -26.48 22.37 4.25
N ALA A 440 -25.47 23.25 4.18
CA ALA A 440 -24.87 23.63 2.91
C ALA A 440 -24.43 22.37 2.13
N PRO A 441 -24.51 22.34 0.80
CA PRO A 441 -24.25 21.12 0.03
C PRO A 441 -22.80 20.65 0.19
N TYR A 442 -21.84 21.57 0.23
CA TYR A 442 -20.41 21.28 0.29
C TYR A 442 -19.61 22.39 0.99
N ALA A 443 -18.42 22.03 1.48
CA ALA A 443 -17.42 22.99 1.93
C ALA A 443 -16.62 23.50 0.73
N PHE A 444 -16.02 22.58 -0.02
CA PHE A 444 -15.18 22.90 -1.17
C PHE A 444 -15.70 22.19 -2.40
N ARG A 445 -15.70 22.91 -3.52
CA ARG A 445 -16.09 22.36 -4.82
C ARG A 445 -15.15 22.82 -5.92
N VAL A 446 -14.69 21.89 -6.75
CA VAL A 446 -14.17 22.17 -8.09
C VAL A 446 -15.30 21.87 -9.07
N PRO A 447 -15.93 22.87 -9.70
CA PRO A 447 -17.10 22.64 -10.55
C PRO A 447 -16.72 21.94 -11.85
N SER A 448 -17.66 21.26 -12.50
CA SER A 448 -17.44 20.61 -13.81
C SER A 448 -17.08 21.59 -14.93
N SER A 449 -17.35 22.89 -14.75
CA SER A 449 -16.93 23.95 -15.65
C SER A 449 -15.48 24.42 -15.43
N ALA A 450 -14.80 23.93 -14.41
CA ALA A 450 -13.39 24.25 -14.17
C ALA A 450 -12.52 23.64 -15.29
N PRO A 451 -11.44 24.33 -15.70
CA PRO A 451 -10.50 23.78 -16.69
C PRO A 451 -9.84 22.50 -16.16
N THR A 452 -9.35 21.64 -17.05
CA THR A 452 -8.61 20.41 -16.66
C THR A 452 -7.35 20.70 -15.86
N SER A 453 -6.80 21.91 -15.95
CA SER A 453 -5.67 22.37 -15.12
C SER A 453 -6.06 22.79 -13.70
N ALA A 454 -7.36 22.87 -13.38
CA ALA A 454 -7.80 23.14 -12.02
C ALA A 454 -7.44 21.96 -11.13
N ARG A 455 -6.91 22.27 -9.95
CA ARG A 455 -6.46 21.28 -8.97
C ARG A 455 -6.75 21.79 -7.58
N LEU A 456 -7.38 20.96 -6.75
CA LEU A 456 -7.56 21.22 -5.34
C LEU A 456 -6.67 20.27 -4.53
N VAL A 457 -5.84 20.84 -3.65
CA VAL A 457 -5.15 20.12 -2.58
C VAL A 457 -5.71 20.59 -1.24
N VAL A 458 -6.19 19.67 -0.41
CA VAL A 458 -6.71 19.97 0.93
C VAL A 458 -5.99 19.09 1.96
N LYS A 459 -5.42 19.74 2.98
CA LYS A 459 -4.69 19.06 4.05
C LYS A 459 -5.10 19.53 5.44
N GLY A 460 -5.14 18.61 6.39
CA GLY A 460 -5.13 18.94 7.83
C GLY A 460 -6.41 19.59 8.37
N LEU A 461 -7.57 19.37 7.74
CA LEU A 461 -8.84 19.97 8.14
C LEU A 461 -9.89 18.91 8.55
N MET A 462 -10.82 19.34 9.41
CA MET A 462 -12.01 18.57 9.79
C MET A 462 -13.25 19.12 9.07
N PHE A 463 -14.15 18.25 8.62
CA PHE A 463 -15.37 18.65 7.91
C PHE A 463 -16.63 17.99 8.48
N ALA A 464 -17.67 18.81 8.73
CA ALA A 464 -18.94 18.34 9.26
C ALA A 464 -20.16 19.18 8.80
N GLY A 465 -21.35 18.57 8.78
CA GLY A 465 -22.63 19.23 8.54
C GLY A 465 -23.01 19.50 7.07
N PHE A 466 -22.42 18.79 6.11
CA PHE A 466 -22.66 18.98 4.67
C PHE A 466 -23.75 18.05 4.10
N ALA A 467 -24.64 18.58 3.27
CA ALA A 467 -25.82 17.86 2.77
C ALA A 467 -25.57 16.97 1.54
N GLU A 468 -24.52 17.22 0.76
CA GLU A 468 -24.11 16.37 -0.37
C GLU A 468 -22.80 15.65 -0.05
N ALA A 469 -21.69 16.38 -0.07
CA ALA A 469 -20.38 15.90 0.34
C ALA A 469 -19.56 17.07 0.89
N ALA A 470 -18.68 16.85 1.86
CA ALA A 470 -17.83 17.93 2.35
C ALA A 470 -16.92 18.50 1.25
N ILE A 471 -16.37 17.62 0.41
CA ILE A 471 -15.56 18.00 -0.76
C ILE A 471 -16.16 17.37 -2.02
N VAL A 472 -16.46 18.21 -3.01
CA VAL A 472 -16.98 17.80 -4.32
C VAL A 472 -15.99 18.15 -5.43
N LEU A 473 -15.49 17.14 -6.13
CA LEU A 473 -14.52 17.28 -7.21
C LEU A 473 -15.21 16.90 -8.53
N ALA A 474 -15.73 17.88 -9.25
CA ALA A 474 -16.49 17.67 -10.48
C ALA A 474 -15.70 17.99 -11.77
N GLY A 475 -14.82 18.98 -11.75
CA GLY A 475 -13.89 19.29 -12.85
C GLY A 475 -12.45 19.23 -12.39
N GLY A 476 -11.50 19.52 -13.27
CA GLY A 476 -10.07 19.48 -12.94
C GLY A 476 -9.46 18.08 -12.98
N ASP A 477 -8.22 17.97 -12.51
CA ASP A 477 -7.45 16.73 -12.51
C ASP A 477 -6.47 16.70 -11.33
N ASN A 478 -6.04 15.50 -10.93
CA ASN A 478 -4.97 15.29 -9.96
C ASN A 478 -5.18 16.03 -8.62
N HIS A 479 -6.41 15.96 -8.12
CA HIS A 479 -6.77 16.49 -6.81
C HIS A 479 -6.13 15.69 -5.67
N ARG A 480 -5.92 16.34 -4.52
CA ARG A 480 -5.40 15.67 -3.32
C ARG A 480 -6.21 16.01 -2.10
N VAL A 481 -6.68 14.97 -1.42
CA VAL A 481 -7.38 15.09 -0.14
C VAL A 481 -6.65 14.19 0.85
N GLN A 482 -5.87 14.78 1.75
CA GLN A 482 -4.88 14.06 2.57
C GLN A 482 -4.82 14.60 4.00
N GLY A 483 -4.72 13.74 5.01
CA GLY A 483 -4.57 14.16 6.41
C GLY A 483 -5.79 14.88 6.97
N ASN A 484 -6.99 14.60 6.43
CA ASN A 484 -8.24 15.26 6.84
C ASN A 484 -9.16 14.30 7.60
N GLN A 485 -10.13 14.86 8.31
CA GLN A 485 -11.21 14.11 8.96
C GLN A 485 -12.57 14.53 8.42
N PHE A 486 -13.44 13.55 8.17
CA PHE A 486 -14.78 13.76 7.61
C PHE A 486 -15.84 13.03 8.43
N GLY A 487 -16.99 13.70 8.58
CA GLY A 487 -18.23 13.10 9.06
C GLY A 487 -18.54 13.47 10.51
N ALA A 488 -18.94 12.52 11.34
CA ALA A 488 -19.38 12.77 12.71
C ALA A 488 -18.20 13.08 13.64
N VAL A 489 -17.59 14.24 13.46
CA VAL A 489 -16.65 14.84 14.41
C VAL A 489 -17.42 15.13 15.71
N PRO A 490 -16.87 14.86 16.90
CA PRO A 490 -17.57 15.11 18.17
C PRO A 490 -18.25 16.49 18.19
N PHE A 491 -19.50 16.54 18.65
CA PHE A 491 -20.31 17.77 18.82
C PHE A 491 -20.81 18.44 17.52
N THR A 492 -20.75 17.76 16.36
CA THR A 492 -21.23 18.30 15.07
C THR A 492 -22.30 17.42 14.41
N VAL A 493 -22.96 17.95 13.38
CA VAL A 493 -23.90 17.19 12.53
C VAL A 493 -23.11 16.41 11.48
N ALA A 494 -23.52 15.18 11.18
CA ALA A 494 -22.90 14.35 10.15
C ALA A 494 -22.91 15.01 8.76
N ASN A 495 -21.91 14.66 7.94
CA ASN A 495 -21.99 14.88 6.49
C ASN A 495 -22.90 13.83 5.87
N ALA A 496 -23.46 14.10 4.70
CA ALA A 496 -23.97 13.04 3.85
C ALA A 496 -22.80 12.15 3.38
N GLN A 497 -21.87 12.70 2.61
CA GLN A 497 -20.63 12.04 2.19
C GLN A 497 -19.39 12.81 2.67
N GLY A 498 -18.27 12.12 2.84
CA GLY A 498 -16.99 12.79 3.07
C GLY A 498 -16.48 13.44 1.79
N ILE A 499 -16.24 12.61 0.77
CA ILE A 499 -15.58 13.02 -0.48
C ILE A 499 -16.36 12.45 -1.66
N LYS A 500 -16.61 13.29 -2.67
CA LYS A 500 -17.24 12.89 -3.93
C LYS A 500 -16.41 13.36 -5.12
N VAL A 501 -15.88 12.41 -5.90
CA VAL A 501 -15.29 12.67 -7.23
C VAL A 501 -16.35 12.35 -8.26
N THR A 502 -16.63 13.29 -9.18
CA THR A 502 -17.73 13.14 -10.12
C THR A 502 -17.48 13.77 -11.48
N THR A 503 -18.32 13.43 -12.45
CA THR A 503 -18.33 14.01 -13.80
C THR A 503 -16.97 13.87 -14.49
N SER A 504 -16.25 14.96 -14.78
CA SER A 504 -15.01 14.93 -15.56
C SER A 504 -13.72 15.03 -14.74
N ALA A 505 -13.80 15.13 -13.40
CA ALA A 505 -12.62 15.10 -12.55
C ALA A 505 -11.90 13.74 -12.69
N GLY A 506 -10.57 13.73 -12.72
CA GLY A 506 -9.77 12.51 -12.83
C GLY A 506 -8.59 12.48 -11.85
N ASN A 507 -7.98 11.30 -11.72
CA ASN A 507 -6.72 11.09 -11.03
C ASN A 507 -6.65 11.64 -9.60
N ALA A 508 -7.76 11.66 -8.86
CA ALA A 508 -7.75 12.14 -7.49
C ALA A 508 -6.99 11.17 -6.57
N MET A 509 -6.14 11.71 -5.69
CA MET A 509 -5.47 10.97 -4.63
C MET A 509 -6.14 11.26 -3.28
N ILE A 510 -6.77 10.24 -2.69
CA ILE A 510 -7.47 10.32 -1.42
C ILE A 510 -6.68 9.47 -0.41
N GLY A 511 -5.89 10.15 0.43
CA GLY A 511 -5.00 9.51 1.40
C GLY A 511 -3.57 9.29 0.87
N SER A 512 -2.90 8.25 1.38
CA SER A 512 -1.56 7.80 0.98
C SER A 512 -1.28 6.39 1.49
N ALA A 513 -0.70 5.51 0.67
CA ALA A 513 -0.27 4.16 1.09
C ALA A 513 1.07 4.18 1.86
N ASN A 514 1.82 5.29 1.82
CA ASN A 514 3.20 5.33 2.30
C ASN A 514 3.42 6.26 3.47
N ASP A 515 2.46 7.12 3.79
CA ASP A 515 2.63 8.13 4.82
C ASP A 515 1.37 8.26 5.68
N PRO A 516 1.41 7.82 6.95
CA PRO A 516 0.24 7.90 7.83
C PRO A 516 -0.17 9.34 8.11
N GLU A 517 0.72 10.34 7.99
CA GLU A 517 0.39 11.76 8.17
C GLU A 517 -0.63 12.24 7.11
N LEU A 518 -0.69 11.55 5.97
CA LEU A 518 -1.57 11.86 4.84
C LEU A 518 -2.84 10.99 4.81
N ALA A 519 -2.98 10.01 5.70
CA ALA A 519 -4.20 9.22 5.84
C ALA A 519 -5.40 10.12 6.19
N ASN A 520 -6.59 9.85 5.63
CA ASN A 520 -7.81 10.50 6.08
C ASN A 520 -8.61 9.57 7.01
N MET A 521 -9.39 10.18 7.90
CA MET A 521 -10.44 9.50 8.66
C MET A 521 -11.81 9.87 8.09
N ILE A 522 -12.60 8.89 7.63
CA ILE A 522 -13.92 9.11 7.01
C ILE A 522 -14.99 8.25 7.69
N SER A 523 -15.75 8.87 8.61
CA SER A 523 -16.61 8.10 9.51
C SER A 523 -17.87 8.86 9.92
N GLY A 524 -18.98 8.15 10.13
CA GLY A 524 -20.23 8.72 10.62
C GLY A 524 -20.96 9.62 9.62
N GLY A 525 -20.71 9.44 8.32
CA GLY A 525 -21.54 10.05 7.27
C GLY A 525 -22.92 9.38 7.16
N THR A 526 -23.93 10.05 6.60
CA THR A 526 -25.27 9.47 6.40
C THR A 526 -25.44 8.72 5.08
N SER A 527 -24.44 8.75 4.22
CA SER A 527 -24.32 8.04 2.93
C SER A 527 -22.91 7.42 2.86
N SER A 528 -22.41 7.10 1.67
CA SER A 528 -21.08 6.52 1.52
C SER A 528 -19.98 7.48 1.97
N GLY A 529 -18.92 6.94 2.57
CA GLY A 529 -17.78 7.74 3.02
C GLY A 529 -17.10 8.45 1.84
N ILE A 530 -16.71 7.66 0.83
CA ILE A 530 -16.10 8.12 -0.42
C ILE A 530 -16.97 7.66 -1.60
N THR A 531 -17.21 8.54 -2.57
CA THR A 531 -17.88 8.20 -3.84
C THR A 531 -17.05 8.61 -5.05
N LEU A 532 -16.83 7.66 -5.96
CA LEU A 532 -16.18 7.84 -7.25
C LEU A 532 -17.21 7.60 -8.36
N ASP A 533 -17.74 8.69 -8.92
CA ASP A 533 -18.78 8.70 -9.97
C ASP A 533 -18.38 9.61 -11.14
N ASN A 534 -17.21 9.33 -11.71
CA ASN A 534 -16.52 10.14 -12.69
C ASN A 534 -16.05 9.31 -13.90
N VAL A 535 -16.32 9.81 -15.11
CA VAL A 535 -15.99 9.07 -16.35
C VAL A 535 -14.51 9.08 -16.68
N ALA A 536 -13.74 10.01 -16.12
CA ALA A 536 -12.29 10.09 -16.33
C ALA A 536 -11.54 8.98 -15.56
N GLY A 537 -12.08 8.50 -14.45
CA GLY A 537 -11.49 7.44 -13.66
C GLY A 537 -10.12 7.78 -13.06
N GLY A 538 -9.30 6.75 -12.85
CA GLY A 538 -7.89 6.89 -12.50
C GLY A 538 -7.63 7.32 -11.05
N ASN A 539 -8.65 7.29 -10.17
CA ASN A 539 -8.48 7.75 -8.80
C ASN A 539 -7.78 6.69 -7.94
N THR A 540 -7.04 7.15 -6.95
CA THR A 540 -6.42 6.29 -5.93
C THR A 540 -6.99 6.62 -4.56
N VAL A 541 -7.50 5.61 -3.87
CA VAL A 541 -7.94 5.69 -2.47
C VAL A 541 -7.00 4.81 -1.66
N ALA A 542 -6.16 5.42 -0.82
CA ALA A 542 -5.11 4.69 -0.14
C ALA A 542 -4.90 5.05 1.32
N GLY A 543 -4.67 4.04 2.17
CA GLY A 543 -4.24 4.23 3.56
C GLY A 543 -5.26 4.94 4.46
N ASN A 544 -6.55 4.99 4.09
CA ASN A 544 -7.56 5.70 4.86
C ASN A 544 -8.18 4.82 5.95
N LEU A 545 -8.65 5.46 7.03
CA LEU A 545 -9.45 4.84 8.08
C LEU A 545 -10.94 5.18 7.85
N ILE A 546 -11.76 4.18 7.53
CA ILE A 546 -13.13 4.38 7.04
C ILE A 546 -14.13 3.60 7.90
N GLY A 547 -15.04 4.33 8.54
CA GLY A 547 -16.10 3.77 9.38
C GLY A 547 -15.68 3.43 10.82
N PHE A 548 -14.46 3.78 11.22
CA PHE A 548 -13.96 3.64 12.60
C PHE A 548 -13.98 4.99 13.33
N ALA A 549 -13.99 4.95 14.65
CA ALA A 549 -13.58 6.06 15.50
C ALA A 549 -12.04 6.23 15.45
N ALA A 550 -11.54 7.30 16.08
CA ALA A 550 -10.14 7.68 16.01
C ALA A 550 -9.17 6.64 16.61
N ASP A 551 -9.66 5.76 17.47
CA ASP A 551 -8.88 4.67 18.08
C ASP A 551 -8.62 3.49 17.11
N GLY A 552 -9.28 3.46 15.95
CA GLY A 552 -9.15 2.35 14.99
C GLY A 552 -9.86 1.06 15.41
N ILE A 553 -10.62 1.10 16.50
CA ILE A 553 -11.28 -0.08 17.09
C ILE A 553 -12.79 0.16 17.15
N ALA A 554 -13.23 1.25 17.77
CA ALA A 554 -14.66 1.50 17.96
C ALA A 554 -15.33 1.86 16.63
N GLY A 555 -16.53 1.34 16.40
CA GLY A 555 -17.30 1.62 15.19
C GLY A 555 -17.89 3.03 15.14
N LEU A 556 -17.75 3.68 13.99
CA LEU A 556 -18.43 4.91 13.61
C LEU A 556 -18.76 4.86 12.11
N GLY A 557 -19.53 3.85 11.74
CA GLY A 557 -19.86 3.51 10.35
C GLY A 557 -20.48 4.63 9.53
N ASN A 558 -20.26 4.59 8.21
CA ASN A 558 -20.99 5.42 7.27
C ASN A 558 -22.35 4.80 6.94
N GLY A 559 -23.34 5.62 6.59
CA GLY A 559 -24.74 5.22 6.38
C GLY A 559 -25.03 4.39 5.12
N ALA A 560 -24.03 4.18 4.27
CA ALA A 560 -24.04 3.31 3.10
C ALA A 560 -22.64 2.68 2.96
N ASN A 561 -22.16 2.39 1.75
CA ASN A 561 -20.83 1.77 1.56
C ASN A 561 -19.68 2.62 2.13
N GLY A 562 -18.60 1.99 2.59
CA GLY A 562 -17.37 2.71 2.96
C GLY A 562 -16.81 3.48 1.77
N ILE A 563 -16.60 2.75 0.66
CA ILE A 563 -16.16 3.28 -0.64
C ILE A 563 -17.15 2.83 -1.72
N ASN A 564 -17.67 3.77 -2.50
CA ASN A 564 -18.58 3.49 -3.61
C ASN A 564 -17.99 3.94 -4.96
N ILE A 565 -17.83 3.01 -5.89
CA ILE A 565 -17.38 3.23 -7.26
C ILE A 565 -18.57 2.99 -8.19
N PHE A 566 -19.00 4.03 -8.91
CA PHE A 566 -20.14 3.97 -9.81
C PHE A 566 -19.78 4.56 -11.18
N ASN A 567 -19.85 3.78 -12.24
CA ASN A 567 -19.45 4.20 -13.60
C ASN A 567 -18.09 4.92 -13.68
N SER A 568 -17.14 4.52 -12.83
CA SER A 568 -15.80 5.11 -12.77
C SER A 568 -14.74 4.06 -13.07
N PRO A 569 -13.93 4.23 -14.13
CA PRO A 569 -12.95 3.23 -14.53
C PRO A 569 -11.57 3.43 -13.87
N SER A 570 -10.74 2.39 -13.92
CA SER A 570 -9.30 2.46 -13.64
C SER A 570 -8.93 3.02 -12.26
N ASN A 571 -9.77 2.79 -11.24
CA ASN A 571 -9.48 3.23 -9.87
C ASN A 571 -8.64 2.17 -9.13
N LEU A 572 -7.78 2.64 -8.22
CA LEU A 572 -6.98 1.82 -7.33
C LEU A 572 -7.39 2.05 -5.87
N ILE A 573 -7.84 0.99 -5.21
CA ILE A 573 -8.21 1.00 -3.79
C ILE A 573 -7.21 0.11 -3.05
N GLU A 574 -6.32 0.72 -2.27
CA GLU A 574 -5.23 -0.01 -1.62
C GLU A 574 -4.95 0.37 -0.16
N TYR A 575 -4.60 -0.60 0.68
CA TYR A 575 -4.19 -0.36 2.07
C TYR A 575 -5.20 0.41 2.95
N ASN A 576 -6.50 0.40 2.61
CA ASN A 576 -7.51 1.05 3.43
C ASN A 576 -8.01 0.11 4.54
N TYR A 577 -8.44 0.71 5.65
CA TYR A 577 -9.12 0.04 6.76
C TYR A 577 -10.60 0.40 6.67
N VAL A 578 -11.46 -0.56 6.36
CA VAL A 578 -12.88 -0.32 6.03
C VAL A 578 -13.77 -1.23 6.86
N GLY A 579 -14.55 -0.66 7.79
CA GLY A 579 -15.40 -1.44 8.68
C GLY A 579 -16.63 -0.69 9.16
N TYR A 580 -17.56 -1.42 9.79
CA TYR A 580 -18.79 -0.90 10.42
C TYR A 580 -19.76 -0.15 9.50
N ASN A 581 -19.56 -0.17 8.18
CA ASN A 581 -20.44 0.57 7.28
C ASN A 581 -21.81 -0.11 7.16
N GLN A 582 -22.87 0.67 6.93
CA GLN A 582 -24.25 0.16 6.96
C GLN A 582 -24.65 -0.64 5.70
N GLN A 583 -23.74 -0.75 4.73
CA GLN A 583 -23.85 -1.57 3.52
C GLN A 583 -22.47 -2.20 3.28
N ASP A 584 -21.96 -2.25 2.05
CA ASP A 584 -20.71 -2.95 1.74
C ASP A 584 -19.47 -2.17 2.22
N GLY A 585 -18.36 -2.87 2.42
CA GLY A 585 -17.07 -2.20 2.59
C GLY A 585 -16.71 -1.39 1.35
N VAL A 586 -16.62 -2.10 0.21
CA VAL A 586 -16.33 -1.52 -1.11
C VAL A 586 -17.37 -1.97 -2.13
N GLY A 587 -18.11 -1.04 -2.72
CA GLY A 587 -19.03 -1.32 -3.83
C GLY A 587 -18.47 -0.86 -5.17
N VAL A 588 -18.46 -1.73 -6.17
CA VAL A 588 -18.06 -1.45 -7.55
C VAL A 588 -19.23 -1.77 -8.47
N SER A 589 -19.85 -0.74 -9.06
CA SER A 589 -21.08 -0.95 -9.82
C SER A 589 -21.20 -0.04 -11.05
N GLY A 590 -22.05 -0.45 -11.99
CA GLY A 590 -22.33 0.29 -13.22
C GLY A 590 -21.42 -0.09 -14.38
N ILE A 591 -21.97 -0.03 -15.59
CA ILE A 591 -21.32 -0.42 -16.85
C ILE A 591 -20.05 0.37 -17.18
N GLY A 592 -19.88 1.57 -16.62
CA GLY A 592 -18.67 2.38 -16.76
C GLY A 592 -17.54 2.00 -15.80
N SER A 593 -17.81 1.18 -14.78
CA SER A 593 -16.83 0.76 -13.78
C SER A 593 -15.97 -0.37 -14.33
N THR A 594 -14.95 0.01 -15.11
CA THR A 594 -14.06 -0.93 -15.78
C THR A 594 -12.62 -0.82 -15.30
N ASN A 595 -11.88 -1.93 -15.26
CA ASN A 595 -10.45 -1.93 -14.89
C ASN A 595 -10.17 -1.44 -13.46
N ASN A 596 -11.09 -1.65 -12.52
CA ASN A 596 -10.89 -1.24 -11.12
C ASN A 596 -10.10 -2.30 -10.35
N THR A 597 -9.26 -1.86 -9.42
CA THR A 597 -8.39 -2.74 -8.62
C THR A 597 -8.60 -2.49 -7.13
N VAL A 598 -8.84 -3.54 -6.37
CA VAL A 598 -9.01 -3.54 -4.90
C VAL A 598 -7.98 -4.52 -4.33
N VAL A 599 -6.93 -4.01 -3.68
CA VAL A 599 -5.78 -4.81 -3.22
C VAL A 599 -5.28 -4.38 -1.85
N TYR A 600 -4.75 -5.30 -1.04
CA TYR A 600 -4.12 -5.00 0.25
C TYR A 600 -5.00 -4.24 1.27
N ASN A 601 -6.32 -4.26 1.13
CA ASN A 601 -7.22 -3.60 2.08
C ASN A 601 -7.55 -4.55 3.25
N LEU A 602 -7.83 -3.97 4.42
CA LEU A 602 -8.45 -4.67 5.55
C LEU A 602 -9.92 -4.26 5.59
N ILE A 603 -10.81 -5.22 5.28
CA ILE A 603 -12.24 -4.98 5.12
C ILE A 603 -13.00 -5.84 6.13
N GLY A 604 -13.80 -5.20 6.98
CA GLY A 604 -14.53 -5.85 8.06
C GLY A 604 -13.65 -6.27 9.26
N LYS A 605 -12.39 -5.78 9.30
CA LYS A 605 -11.40 -6.10 10.33
C LYS A 605 -10.64 -4.85 10.79
N SER A 606 -10.34 -4.77 12.09
CA SER A 606 -9.42 -3.77 12.64
C SER A 606 -7.94 -4.09 12.37
N ALA A 607 -7.08 -3.07 12.41
CA ALA A 607 -5.63 -3.18 12.32
C ALA A 607 -4.98 -3.87 13.53
N TYR A 608 -5.68 -3.93 14.67
CA TYR A 608 -5.16 -4.48 15.91
C TYR A 608 -5.47 -5.98 16.02
N PHE A 609 -4.43 -6.79 16.26
CA PHE A 609 -4.45 -8.26 16.25
C PHE A 609 -5.11 -8.86 17.51
N SER A 610 -6.41 -8.64 17.68
CA SER A 610 -7.23 -9.52 18.53
C SER A 610 -8.26 -10.23 17.64
N LEU A 611 -8.33 -11.56 17.74
CA LEU A 611 -9.25 -12.43 16.99
C LEU A 611 -10.74 -12.19 17.36
N SER A 612 -11.06 -11.09 18.03
CA SER A 612 -12.38 -10.80 18.62
C SER A 612 -12.90 -9.38 18.36
N GLU A 613 -12.24 -8.60 17.51
CA GLU A 613 -12.70 -7.24 17.18
C GLU A 613 -13.43 -7.24 15.84
N ASP A 614 -14.70 -7.66 15.90
CA ASP A 614 -15.68 -7.57 14.81
C ASP A 614 -15.78 -6.13 14.31
N ALA A 615 -15.26 -5.87 13.12
CA ALA A 615 -15.41 -4.59 12.42
C ALA A 615 -16.24 -4.73 11.14
N GLY A 616 -17.08 -5.76 11.09
CA GLY A 616 -17.91 -6.13 9.96
C GLY A 616 -18.69 -4.98 9.35
N ASN A 617 -18.77 -4.95 8.03
CA ASN A 617 -19.76 -4.14 7.33
C ASN A 617 -21.10 -4.89 7.33
N LEU A 618 -22.24 -4.17 7.32
CA LEU A 618 -23.58 -4.79 7.34
C LEU A 618 -23.99 -5.41 5.98
N GLY A 619 -23.22 -5.15 4.92
CA GLY A 619 -23.33 -5.77 3.61
C GLY A 619 -22.15 -6.71 3.34
N ASP A 620 -21.74 -6.84 2.08
CA ASP A 620 -20.57 -7.63 1.71
C ASP A 620 -19.27 -6.89 2.07
N GLY A 621 -18.16 -7.61 2.13
CA GLY A 621 -16.86 -6.97 2.16
C GLY A 621 -16.62 -6.17 0.87
N VAL A 622 -16.74 -6.83 -0.27
CA VAL A 622 -16.66 -6.23 -1.61
C VAL A 622 -17.84 -6.69 -2.47
N GLU A 623 -18.65 -5.77 -2.97
CA GLU A 623 -19.66 -6.07 -4.00
C GLU A 623 -19.19 -5.57 -5.37
N VAL A 624 -19.23 -6.43 -6.39
CA VAL A 624 -19.00 -6.08 -7.80
C VAL A 624 -20.27 -6.39 -8.60
N GLY A 625 -21.00 -5.35 -9.00
CA GLY A 625 -22.36 -5.51 -9.51
C GLY A 625 -22.70 -4.65 -10.72
N PHE A 626 -23.96 -4.76 -11.15
CA PHE A 626 -24.59 -3.89 -12.14
C PHE A 626 -23.74 -3.62 -13.40
N GLY A 627 -23.13 -4.66 -13.97
CA GLY A 627 -22.42 -4.56 -15.25
C GLY A 627 -21.00 -4.02 -15.16
N ALA A 628 -20.42 -3.87 -13.96
CA ALA A 628 -19.00 -3.61 -13.81
C ALA A 628 -18.17 -4.74 -14.49
N THR A 629 -17.05 -4.39 -15.12
CA THR A 629 -16.26 -5.40 -15.87
C THR A 629 -14.77 -5.25 -15.66
N ASN A 630 -14.03 -6.35 -15.68
CA ASN A 630 -12.57 -6.34 -15.50
C ASN A 630 -12.17 -5.73 -14.15
N THR A 631 -12.80 -6.19 -13.07
CA THR A 631 -12.48 -5.77 -11.70
C THR A 631 -11.54 -6.79 -11.08
N PHE A 632 -10.45 -6.32 -10.49
CA PHE A 632 -9.46 -7.15 -9.82
C PHE A 632 -9.62 -6.98 -8.31
N VAL A 633 -9.98 -8.06 -7.62
CA VAL A 633 -10.03 -8.12 -6.16
C VAL A 633 -8.92 -9.07 -5.71
N GLY A 634 -7.80 -8.50 -5.26
CA GLY A 634 -6.60 -9.25 -4.95
C GLY A 634 -5.64 -9.37 -6.14
N ALA A 635 -5.04 -10.54 -6.32
CA ALA A 635 -3.84 -10.70 -7.16
C ALA A 635 -4.03 -10.55 -8.68
N SER A 636 -2.90 -10.37 -9.36
CA SER A 636 -2.80 -10.51 -10.82
C SER A 636 -3.05 -11.97 -11.25
N GLU A 637 -3.33 -12.22 -12.54
CA GLU A 637 -3.71 -13.56 -13.02
C GLU A 637 -2.65 -14.62 -12.74
N SER A 638 -1.38 -14.26 -12.87
CA SER A 638 -0.24 -15.12 -12.60
C SER A 638 0.37 -14.88 -11.21
N GLY A 639 -0.19 -13.97 -10.43
CA GLY A 639 0.38 -13.54 -9.16
C GLY A 639 -0.30 -14.18 -7.94
N THR A 640 0.43 -14.18 -6.83
CA THR A 640 -0.06 -14.55 -5.48
C THR A 640 -0.12 -13.35 -4.53
N ALA A 641 0.49 -12.21 -4.87
CA ALA A 641 0.39 -10.95 -4.12
C ALA A 641 -0.79 -10.08 -4.53
N GLY A 642 -1.30 -9.33 -3.55
CA GLY A 642 -2.36 -8.33 -3.74
C GLY A 642 -3.57 -8.55 -2.85
N GLY A 643 -3.59 -9.69 -2.13
CA GLY A 643 -4.69 -10.10 -1.27
C GLY A 643 -5.23 -9.01 -0.36
N ASN A 644 -6.55 -8.89 -0.33
CA ASN A 644 -7.25 -8.21 0.74
C ASN A 644 -7.47 -9.19 1.89
N ILE A 645 -7.59 -8.66 3.10
CA ILE A 645 -8.16 -9.40 4.23
C ILE A 645 -9.61 -8.96 4.35
N VAL A 646 -10.55 -9.88 4.13
CA VAL A 646 -11.99 -9.59 4.12
C VAL A 646 -12.70 -10.49 5.12
N ALA A 647 -13.09 -9.95 6.27
CA ALA A 647 -13.61 -10.77 7.36
C ALA A 647 -14.78 -10.14 8.10
N ASN A 648 -15.54 -10.95 8.81
CA ASN A 648 -16.62 -10.54 9.74
C ASN A 648 -17.76 -9.72 9.11
N ASN A 649 -17.92 -9.72 7.78
CA ASN A 649 -19.01 -8.97 7.15
C ASN A 649 -20.34 -9.73 7.29
N ASP A 650 -21.46 -9.00 7.40
CA ASP A 650 -22.81 -9.61 7.50
C ASP A 650 -23.29 -10.20 6.15
N GLY A 651 -22.59 -9.89 5.05
CA GLY A 651 -22.75 -10.49 3.73
C GLY A 651 -21.62 -11.44 3.35
N ALA A 652 -21.39 -11.59 2.04
CA ALA A 652 -20.27 -12.34 1.48
C ALA A 652 -18.93 -11.61 1.70
N GLY A 653 -17.82 -12.35 1.60
CA GLY A 653 -16.50 -11.73 1.48
C GLY A 653 -16.44 -10.87 0.20
N VAL A 654 -16.59 -11.53 -0.94
CA VAL A 654 -16.72 -10.91 -2.26
C VAL A 654 -17.97 -11.43 -2.98
N ARG A 655 -18.92 -10.54 -3.29
CA ARG A 655 -20.11 -10.87 -4.09
C ARG A 655 -20.00 -10.27 -5.49
N VAL A 656 -20.10 -11.12 -6.52
CA VAL A 656 -20.23 -10.67 -7.91
C VAL A 656 -21.68 -10.82 -8.33
N SER A 657 -22.35 -9.71 -8.62
CA SER A 657 -23.81 -9.66 -8.76
C SER A 657 -24.26 -9.07 -10.10
N GLY A 658 -25.58 -9.02 -10.30
CA GLY A 658 -26.20 -8.36 -11.43
C GLY A 658 -27.58 -7.81 -11.10
N LEU A 659 -28.08 -6.94 -11.98
CA LEU A 659 -29.41 -6.36 -11.88
C LEU A 659 -30.17 -6.61 -13.19
N GLY A 660 -31.26 -7.39 -13.12
CA GLY A 660 -32.01 -7.79 -14.30
C GLY A 660 -31.16 -8.64 -15.25
N SER A 661 -30.89 -8.13 -16.46
CA SER A 661 -30.05 -8.81 -17.47
C SER A 661 -28.65 -8.21 -17.59
N THR A 662 -28.22 -7.40 -16.62
CA THR A 662 -26.92 -6.71 -16.62
C THR A 662 -26.08 -7.23 -15.46
N PHE A 663 -25.06 -8.02 -15.77
CA PHE A 663 -24.25 -8.75 -14.80
C PHE A 663 -22.80 -8.24 -14.81
N ALA A 664 -22.18 -8.21 -13.63
CA ALA A 664 -20.75 -8.02 -13.56
C ALA A 664 -20.02 -9.22 -14.20
N SER A 665 -18.91 -8.96 -14.89
CA SER A 665 -18.16 -10.00 -15.61
C SER A 665 -16.67 -9.70 -15.60
N ARG A 666 -15.84 -10.71 -15.91
CA ARG A 666 -14.38 -10.58 -15.79
C ARG A 666 -13.94 -10.05 -14.42
N THR A 667 -14.63 -10.50 -13.36
CA THR A 667 -14.26 -10.17 -11.99
C THR A 667 -13.33 -11.25 -11.47
N ARG A 668 -12.08 -10.87 -11.25
CA ARG A 668 -11.03 -11.77 -10.79
C ARG A 668 -10.87 -11.62 -9.29
N VAL A 669 -11.01 -12.74 -8.57
CA VAL A 669 -10.90 -12.79 -7.11
C VAL A 669 -9.81 -13.78 -6.76
N LEU A 670 -8.61 -13.30 -6.40
CA LEU A 670 -7.42 -14.14 -6.22
C LEU A 670 -6.63 -13.73 -4.99
N ALA A 671 -6.05 -14.73 -4.30
CA ALA A 671 -5.16 -14.57 -3.16
C ALA A 671 -5.67 -13.66 -2.04
N ASN A 672 -6.99 -13.57 -1.85
CA ASN A 672 -7.57 -12.88 -0.70
C ASN A 672 -7.68 -13.87 0.46
N THR A 673 -7.42 -13.36 1.67
CA THR A 673 -7.73 -14.07 2.91
C THR A 673 -9.13 -13.65 3.36
N MET A 674 -10.05 -14.61 3.45
CA MET A 674 -11.44 -14.33 3.78
C MET A 674 -11.93 -15.35 4.80
N TYR A 675 -12.66 -14.88 5.81
CA TYR A 675 -13.15 -15.71 6.92
C TYR A 675 -14.19 -14.98 7.77
N ALA A 676 -14.98 -15.76 8.52
CA ALA A 676 -16.01 -15.27 9.42
C ALA A 676 -17.02 -14.30 8.77
N ASN A 677 -17.12 -14.29 7.44
CA ASN A 677 -18.20 -13.61 6.75
C ASN A 677 -19.49 -14.43 6.94
N THR A 678 -20.64 -13.78 7.06
CA THR A 678 -21.90 -14.49 7.29
C THR A 678 -22.39 -15.17 6.01
N GLY A 679 -22.05 -14.61 4.84
CA GLY A 679 -22.29 -15.19 3.52
C GLY A 679 -21.20 -16.19 3.10
N LEU A 680 -21.08 -16.42 1.80
CA LEU A 680 -19.92 -17.12 1.24
C LEU A 680 -18.73 -16.17 1.10
N ASP A 681 -17.51 -16.68 1.22
CA ASP A 681 -16.33 -15.86 0.94
C ASP A 681 -16.26 -15.37 -0.50
N ILE A 682 -16.68 -16.20 -1.47
CA ILE A 682 -16.84 -15.80 -2.88
C ILE A 682 -18.20 -16.27 -3.39
N ASP A 683 -19.08 -15.32 -3.71
CA ASP A 683 -20.48 -15.54 -4.10
C ASP A 683 -20.77 -14.97 -5.50
N LEU A 684 -21.45 -15.72 -6.37
CA LEU A 684 -21.85 -15.31 -7.71
C LEU A 684 -23.37 -15.24 -7.80
N GLY A 685 -23.89 -14.01 -7.66
CA GLY A 685 -25.28 -13.69 -7.92
C GLY A 685 -26.08 -13.47 -6.65
N SER A 686 -27.03 -14.37 -6.40
CA SER A 686 -27.94 -14.24 -5.25
C SER A 686 -27.30 -14.89 -4.04
N ALA A 687 -27.37 -14.22 -2.89
CA ALA A 687 -26.73 -14.68 -1.65
C ALA A 687 -26.95 -16.17 -1.37
N GLY A 688 -25.84 -16.87 -1.16
CA GLY A 688 -25.78 -18.29 -0.84
C GLY A 688 -25.26 -19.16 -1.99
N PRO A 689 -25.00 -20.45 -1.73
CA PRO A 689 -24.34 -21.32 -2.68
C PRO A 689 -25.17 -21.58 -3.94
N THR A 690 -24.55 -21.35 -5.09
CA THR A 690 -25.08 -21.72 -6.41
C THR A 690 -24.50 -23.06 -6.83
N ALA A 691 -25.26 -23.86 -7.59
CA ALA A 691 -24.79 -25.12 -8.15
C ALA A 691 -24.12 -24.90 -9.51
N ASN A 692 -23.09 -25.69 -9.82
CA ASN A 692 -22.49 -25.77 -11.15
C ASN A 692 -23.56 -26.01 -12.23
N VAL A 693 -23.41 -25.35 -13.38
CA VAL A 693 -24.31 -25.48 -14.53
C VAL A 693 -23.72 -26.41 -15.60
N ALA A 694 -24.59 -27.14 -16.32
CA ALA A 694 -24.18 -28.13 -17.31
C ALA A 694 -23.55 -27.55 -18.60
N THR A 695 -23.59 -26.23 -18.80
CA THR A 695 -22.93 -25.54 -19.91
C THR A 695 -22.44 -24.18 -19.43
N ASN A 696 -21.14 -23.95 -19.45
CA ASN A 696 -20.54 -22.63 -19.26
C ASN A 696 -20.42 -21.97 -20.65
N PRO A 697 -21.31 -21.04 -21.08
CA PRO A 697 -21.40 -19.67 -20.53
C PRO A 697 -22.84 -19.10 -20.45
N GLY A 698 -23.23 -18.64 -19.27
CA GLY A 698 -24.57 -18.07 -19.01
C GLY A 698 -24.65 -16.55 -19.09
N ASN A 699 -25.89 -16.01 -19.08
CA ASN A 699 -26.16 -14.60 -18.81
C ASN A 699 -26.30 -14.42 -17.28
N ALA A 700 -25.17 -14.44 -16.58
CA ALA A 700 -25.06 -14.42 -15.12
C ALA A 700 -23.73 -13.77 -14.70
N PRO A 701 -23.53 -13.43 -13.41
CA PRO A 701 -22.25 -12.90 -12.92
C PRO A 701 -21.09 -13.82 -13.26
N ASN A 702 -19.99 -13.24 -13.75
CA ASN A 702 -18.82 -14.00 -14.25
C ASN A 702 -19.19 -15.13 -15.23
N HIS A 703 -20.26 -14.93 -16.02
CA HIS A 703 -20.84 -15.92 -16.94
C HIS A 703 -21.19 -17.27 -16.30
N ALA A 704 -21.44 -17.30 -14.98
CA ALA A 704 -21.62 -18.52 -14.18
C ALA A 704 -20.44 -19.49 -14.31
N GLN A 705 -19.21 -18.98 -14.16
CA GLN A 705 -18.02 -19.82 -14.09
C GLN A 705 -18.19 -20.90 -13.02
N ASN A 706 -18.17 -22.16 -13.45
CA ASN A 706 -18.25 -23.31 -12.55
C ASN A 706 -17.00 -23.41 -11.67
N TYR A 707 -17.21 -23.80 -10.41
CA TYR A 707 -16.15 -24.08 -9.45
C TYR A 707 -15.64 -25.54 -9.59
N PRO A 708 -14.40 -25.82 -9.16
CA PRO A 708 -13.88 -27.19 -9.09
C PRO A 708 -14.65 -28.03 -8.07
N GLU A 709 -14.91 -29.29 -8.42
CA GLU A 709 -15.47 -30.28 -7.50
C GLU A 709 -14.33 -31.11 -6.93
N LEU A 710 -13.97 -30.85 -5.66
CA LEU A 710 -12.90 -31.56 -4.95
C LEU A 710 -13.40 -32.94 -4.48
N SER A 711 -12.59 -33.97 -4.70
CA SER A 711 -12.92 -35.37 -4.39
C SER A 711 -12.04 -35.99 -3.30
N ALA A 712 -10.79 -35.54 -3.18
CA ALA A 712 -9.89 -35.93 -2.11
C ALA A 712 -8.84 -34.85 -1.86
N ALA A 713 -8.42 -34.72 -0.59
CA ALA A 713 -7.29 -33.91 -0.17
C ALA A 713 -6.44 -34.69 0.84
N GLN A 714 -5.12 -34.69 0.64
CA GLN A 714 -4.18 -35.39 1.50
C GLN A 714 -3.01 -34.50 1.90
N LEU A 715 -2.81 -34.32 3.20
CA LEU A 715 -1.60 -33.71 3.74
C LEU A 715 -0.48 -34.75 3.77
N GLN A 716 0.63 -34.41 3.12
CA GLN A 716 1.86 -35.17 3.15
C GLN A 716 2.95 -34.31 3.79
N VAL A 717 3.37 -34.68 4.99
CA VAL A 717 4.46 -34.05 5.72
C VAL A 717 5.74 -34.86 5.51
N THR A 718 6.79 -34.22 5.00
CA THR A 718 8.11 -34.85 4.81
C THR A 718 9.20 -34.04 5.50
N SER A 719 10.40 -34.61 5.63
CA SER A 719 11.57 -33.88 6.13
C SER A 719 12.02 -32.73 5.21
N GLY A 720 11.50 -32.64 3.98
CA GLY A 720 11.80 -31.58 3.01
C GLY A 720 10.69 -30.54 2.84
N GLY A 721 9.65 -30.58 3.68
CA GLY A 721 8.47 -29.70 3.60
C GLY A 721 7.14 -30.47 3.60
N SER A 722 6.04 -29.74 3.78
CA SER A 722 4.68 -30.25 3.69
C SER A 722 4.04 -29.89 2.36
N GLN A 723 3.19 -30.78 1.84
CA GLN A 723 2.36 -30.51 0.67
C GLN A 723 0.94 -31.05 0.87
N ILE A 724 -0.04 -30.38 0.27
CA ILE A 724 -1.41 -30.88 0.15
C ILE A 724 -1.62 -31.37 -1.27
N LEU A 725 -1.91 -32.67 -1.41
CA LEU A 725 -2.31 -33.30 -2.66
C LEU A 725 -3.82 -33.13 -2.81
N VAL A 726 -4.26 -32.59 -3.95
CA VAL A 726 -5.67 -32.30 -4.24
C VAL A 726 -6.09 -33.04 -5.50
N ASP A 727 -7.18 -33.80 -5.41
CA ASP A 727 -7.84 -34.48 -6.52
C ASP A 727 -9.21 -33.86 -6.78
N GLY A 728 -9.52 -33.55 -8.04
CA GLY A 728 -10.82 -33.00 -8.39
C GLY A 728 -11.14 -33.02 -9.87
N SER A 729 -12.30 -32.47 -10.19
CA SER A 729 -12.76 -32.26 -11.55
C SER A 729 -13.28 -30.84 -11.76
N LEU A 730 -13.29 -30.42 -13.02
CA LEU A 730 -13.90 -29.16 -13.43
C LEU A 730 -14.69 -29.41 -14.71
N HIS A 731 -15.94 -28.97 -14.75
CA HIS A 731 -16.71 -28.89 -15.98
C HIS A 731 -16.90 -27.41 -16.33
N SER A 732 -16.28 -26.91 -17.39
CA SER A 732 -16.27 -25.48 -17.73
C SER A 732 -16.16 -25.24 -19.24
N ALA A 733 -15.81 -24.03 -19.66
CA ALA A 733 -15.69 -23.70 -21.09
C ALA A 733 -14.70 -24.64 -21.78
N PRO A 734 -15.03 -25.25 -22.94
CA PRO A 734 -14.23 -26.30 -23.57
C PRO A 734 -12.93 -25.79 -24.17
N ASN A 735 -11.89 -26.64 -24.19
CA ASN A 735 -10.54 -26.34 -24.70
C ASN A 735 -9.93 -25.07 -24.08
N ALA A 736 -10.19 -24.84 -22.80
CA ALA A 736 -9.70 -23.68 -22.08
C ALA A 736 -8.88 -24.10 -20.85
N THR A 737 -7.91 -23.25 -20.52
CA THR A 737 -7.12 -23.34 -19.28
C THR A 737 -7.82 -22.57 -18.18
N PHE A 738 -7.80 -23.15 -16.98
CA PHE A 738 -8.27 -22.53 -15.76
C PHE A 738 -7.18 -22.58 -14.70
N ARG A 739 -6.96 -21.46 -14.01
CA ARG A 739 -6.23 -21.42 -12.76
C ARG A 739 -7.13 -21.95 -11.65
N ILE A 740 -6.66 -22.94 -10.90
CA ILE A 740 -7.33 -23.54 -9.76
C ILE A 740 -6.61 -23.06 -8.51
N ASP A 741 -7.24 -22.20 -7.74
CA ASP A 741 -6.74 -21.71 -6.45
C ASP A 741 -7.32 -22.57 -5.33
N VAL A 742 -6.48 -23.01 -4.39
CA VAL A 742 -6.87 -23.86 -3.27
C VAL A 742 -6.65 -23.12 -1.96
N TYR A 743 -7.71 -23.09 -1.16
CA TYR A 743 -7.70 -22.44 0.15
C TYR A 743 -7.76 -23.48 1.26
N TRP A 744 -7.01 -23.24 2.33
CA TRP A 744 -7.05 -24.02 3.55
C TRP A 744 -7.95 -23.36 4.58
N ASP A 745 -8.65 -24.20 5.35
CA ASP A 745 -9.48 -23.82 6.50
C ASP A 745 -9.24 -24.82 7.65
N PHE A 746 -9.60 -24.46 8.87
CA PHE A 746 -9.53 -25.34 10.04
C PHE A 746 -10.52 -26.51 9.95
N ALA A 747 -11.68 -26.32 9.33
CA ALA A 747 -12.68 -27.37 9.15
C ALA A 747 -13.69 -27.02 8.05
N CYS A 748 -14.40 -28.01 7.52
CA CYS A 748 -15.60 -27.73 6.73
C CYS A 748 -16.74 -27.29 7.67
N GLY A 749 -16.93 -25.98 7.82
CA GLY A 749 -18.01 -25.38 8.57
C GLY A 749 -17.64 -23.98 9.08
N GLY A 750 -18.60 -23.04 9.03
CA GLY A 750 -18.34 -21.62 9.34
C GLY A 750 -19.19 -20.71 8.47
N GLU A 751 -19.41 -21.11 7.21
CA GLU A 751 -20.18 -20.35 6.21
C GLU A 751 -21.46 -21.06 5.73
N ALA A 752 -22.25 -20.34 4.92
CA ALA A 752 -23.45 -20.87 4.28
C ALA A 752 -23.13 -22.06 3.34
N GLY A 753 -23.70 -23.24 3.61
CA GLY A 753 -23.66 -24.37 2.69
C GLY A 753 -22.39 -25.22 2.72
N ASP A 754 -21.62 -25.17 3.82
CA ASP A 754 -20.43 -26.01 4.06
C ASP A 754 -19.37 -25.89 2.95
N ARG A 755 -19.21 -24.68 2.39
CA ARG A 755 -18.24 -24.37 1.33
C ARG A 755 -16.83 -24.07 1.85
N GLY A 756 -16.63 -24.01 3.18
CA GLY A 756 -15.35 -23.70 3.82
C GLY A 756 -14.92 -22.25 3.57
N GLU A 757 -14.04 -21.73 4.41
CA GLU A 757 -13.50 -20.38 4.26
C GLU A 757 -12.30 -20.36 3.30
N ALA A 758 -12.07 -19.22 2.64
CA ALA A 758 -10.85 -18.89 1.93
C ALA A 758 -9.80 -18.32 2.92
N TYR A 759 -9.60 -19.00 4.05
CA TYR A 759 -8.83 -18.49 5.19
C TYR A 759 -7.34 -18.33 4.85
N ASP A 760 -6.73 -19.31 4.21
CA ASP A 760 -5.33 -19.26 3.78
C ASP A 760 -5.18 -19.74 2.33
N ASP A 761 -4.53 -18.94 1.48
CA ASP A 761 -4.25 -19.30 0.08
C ASP A 761 -3.02 -20.22 0.03
N ILE A 762 -3.24 -21.50 -0.25
CA ILE A 762 -2.18 -22.52 -0.31
C ILE A 762 -1.36 -22.37 -1.61
N GLY A 763 -1.99 -21.81 -2.65
CA GLY A 763 -1.43 -21.70 -3.98
C GLY A 763 -2.36 -22.25 -5.06
N HIS A 764 -1.82 -22.36 -6.27
CA HIS A 764 -2.62 -22.64 -7.45
C HIS A 764 -1.94 -23.60 -8.43
N ALA A 765 -2.77 -24.19 -9.30
CA ALA A 765 -2.33 -25.03 -10.41
C ALA A 765 -3.22 -24.81 -11.64
N GLU A 766 -2.80 -25.29 -12.80
CA GLU A 766 -3.61 -25.20 -14.03
C GLU A 766 -4.39 -26.49 -14.29
N ALA A 767 -5.66 -26.33 -14.69
CA ALA A 767 -6.48 -27.40 -15.24
C ALA A 767 -6.90 -27.08 -16.67
N PHE A 768 -6.85 -28.09 -17.54
CA PHE A 768 -7.19 -27.97 -18.96
C PHE A 768 -8.43 -28.78 -19.27
N THR A 769 -9.45 -28.11 -19.79
CA THR A 769 -10.70 -28.76 -20.19
C THR A 769 -10.61 -29.34 -21.59
N ASP A 770 -11.22 -30.50 -21.79
CA ASP A 770 -11.33 -31.14 -23.10
C ASP A 770 -12.37 -30.43 -24.01
N ALA A 771 -12.59 -30.99 -25.20
CA ALA A 771 -13.57 -30.46 -26.14
C ALA A 771 -15.03 -30.54 -25.65
N SER A 772 -15.28 -31.31 -24.59
CA SER A 772 -16.57 -31.42 -23.91
C SER A 772 -16.65 -30.54 -22.65
N GLY A 773 -15.60 -29.77 -22.34
CA GLY A 773 -15.54 -28.92 -21.16
C GLY A 773 -15.07 -29.63 -19.89
N ASN A 774 -14.66 -30.89 -19.94
CA ASN A 774 -14.28 -31.66 -18.74
C ASN A 774 -12.78 -31.61 -18.49
N ALA A 775 -12.39 -31.43 -17.24
CA ALA A 775 -11.04 -31.64 -16.74
C ALA A 775 -11.09 -32.52 -15.49
N THR A 776 -10.11 -33.40 -15.34
CA THR A 776 -9.78 -34.07 -14.07
C THR A 776 -8.35 -33.69 -13.73
N PHE A 777 -8.08 -33.36 -12.48
CA PHE A 777 -6.75 -32.91 -12.07
C PHE A 777 -6.32 -33.59 -10.77
N GLN A 778 -5.01 -33.74 -10.65
CA GLN A 778 -4.31 -34.13 -9.45
C GLN A 778 -3.03 -33.30 -9.39
N PHE A 779 -2.88 -32.49 -8.35
CA PHE A 779 -1.69 -31.68 -8.13
C PHE A 779 -1.32 -31.64 -6.65
N GLY A 780 -0.05 -31.33 -6.37
CA GLY A 780 0.45 -31.09 -5.02
C GLY A 780 0.85 -29.63 -4.85
N LEU A 781 0.36 -29.00 -3.79
CA LEU A 781 0.70 -27.62 -3.45
C LEU A 781 1.54 -27.63 -2.17
N SER A 782 2.68 -26.95 -2.21
CA SER A 782 3.51 -26.72 -1.02
C SER A 782 2.70 -25.94 0.01
N THR A 783 2.85 -26.28 1.30
CA THR A 783 2.13 -25.58 2.36
C THR A 783 2.97 -25.49 3.63
N ALA A 784 2.73 -24.44 4.43
CA ALA A 784 3.26 -24.33 5.79
C ALA A 784 2.48 -25.21 6.79
N HIS A 785 1.29 -25.69 6.43
CA HIS A 785 0.46 -26.48 7.34
C HIS A 785 1.08 -27.86 7.62
N THR A 786 1.15 -28.23 8.89
CA THR A 786 1.67 -29.53 9.35
C THR A 786 0.58 -30.40 9.99
N THR A 787 -0.63 -29.87 10.16
CA THR A 787 -1.80 -30.59 10.67
C THR A 787 -2.93 -30.58 9.64
N PRO A 788 -3.71 -31.66 9.53
CA PRO A 788 -4.88 -31.68 8.65
C PRO A 788 -5.91 -30.63 9.08
N GLY A 789 -6.53 -29.99 8.08
CA GLY A 789 -7.68 -29.10 8.22
C GLY A 789 -8.73 -29.48 7.17
N ALA A 790 -9.19 -28.50 6.42
CA ALA A 790 -10.06 -28.66 5.26
C ALA A 790 -9.57 -27.81 4.09
N VAL A 791 -10.02 -28.13 2.88
CA VAL A 791 -9.74 -27.32 1.69
C VAL A 791 -10.96 -27.11 0.81
N SER A 792 -10.97 -25.96 0.15
CA SER A 792 -11.91 -25.55 -0.88
C SER A 792 -11.14 -24.95 -2.05
N ALA A 793 -11.79 -24.79 -3.21
CA ALA A 793 -11.13 -24.28 -4.39
C ALA A 793 -12.03 -23.40 -5.27
N THR A 794 -11.41 -22.52 -6.05
CA THR A 794 -12.06 -21.76 -7.12
C THR A 794 -11.43 -22.08 -8.47
N ALA A 795 -12.11 -21.72 -9.55
CA ALA A 795 -11.59 -21.76 -10.91
C ALA A 795 -11.65 -20.37 -11.52
N THR A 796 -10.53 -19.88 -12.02
CA THR A 796 -10.41 -18.60 -12.73
C THR A 796 -10.00 -18.84 -14.17
N ASN A 797 -10.76 -18.29 -15.13
CA ASN A 797 -10.44 -18.41 -16.55
C ASN A 797 -9.49 -17.30 -17.06
N ALA A 798 -9.02 -17.42 -18.29
CA ALA A 798 -8.10 -16.45 -18.91
C ALA A 798 -8.67 -15.03 -19.12
N ASN A 799 -9.98 -14.85 -18.96
CA ASN A 799 -10.61 -13.52 -18.95
C ASN A 799 -10.70 -12.94 -17.54
N GLY A 800 -10.18 -13.63 -16.53
CA GLY A 800 -10.25 -13.26 -15.13
C GLY A 800 -11.60 -13.53 -14.48
N GLU A 801 -12.39 -14.48 -14.96
CA GLU A 801 -13.68 -14.82 -14.35
C GLU A 801 -13.48 -15.92 -13.31
N THR A 802 -13.57 -15.55 -12.04
CA THR A 802 -13.48 -16.48 -10.91
C THR A 802 -14.86 -17.05 -10.56
N SER A 803 -14.91 -18.35 -10.26
CA SER A 803 -16.10 -19.04 -9.75
C SER A 803 -16.46 -18.63 -8.32
N GLU A 804 -17.63 -19.04 -7.85
CA GLU A 804 -17.87 -19.16 -6.39
C GLU A 804 -16.84 -20.09 -5.74
N ILE A 805 -16.75 -20.04 -4.41
CA ILE A 805 -16.00 -21.04 -3.65
C ILE A 805 -16.67 -22.43 -3.77
N GLY A 806 -15.86 -23.43 -4.11
CA GLY A 806 -16.28 -24.80 -4.37
C GLY A 806 -16.67 -25.59 -3.13
N ASN A 807 -16.88 -26.91 -3.26
CA ASN A 807 -17.17 -27.75 -2.10
C ASN A 807 -15.95 -27.85 -1.18
N CYS A 808 -16.21 -27.87 0.13
CA CYS A 808 -15.18 -28.14 1.12
C CYS A 808 -15.00 -29.64 1.34
N ILE A 809 -13.75 -30.08 1.48
CA ILE A 809 -13.41 -31.43 1.91
C ILE A 809 -12.36 -31.43 3.02
N ALA A 810 -12.50 -32.35 3.97
CA ALA A 810 -11.50 -32.54 5.01
C ALA A 810 -10.20 -33.08 4.43
N VAL A 811 -9.08 -32.54 4.88
CA VAL A 811 -7.74 -33.01 4.52
C VAL A 811 -7.43 -34.25 5.35
N SER A 812 -7.16 -35.37 4.69
CA SER A 812 -6.70 -36.59 5.37
C SER A 812 -5.17 -36.61 5.51
N THR A 813 -4.62 -37.29 6.51
CA THR A 813 -3.16 -37.50 6.59
C THR A 813 -2.78 -38.76 5.86
N SER A 814 -1.77 -38.69 4.97
CA SER A 814 -1.17 -39.90 4.41
C SER A 814 -0.37 -40.62 5.50
N PRO A 815 -0.54 -41.94 5.73
CA PRO A 815 0.32 -42.67 6.65
C PRO A 815 1.77 -42.58 6.17
N THR A 816 2.67 -42.02 6.98
CA THR A 816 4.11 -42.12 6.73
C THR A 816 4.55 -43.57 6.85
N GLY A 817 4.50 -44.29 5.73
CA GLY A 817 4.89 -45.69 5.64
C GLY A 817 4.92 -46.14 4.20
N LEU A 818 6.13 -46.24 3.64
CA LEU A 818 6.40 -46.88 2.35
C LEU A 818 5.53 -48.14 2.16
N PRO A 819 4.82 -48.33 1.03
CA PRO A 819 4.18 -49.60 0.73
C PRO A 819 5.26 -50.59 0.30
N ILE A 820 6.12 -51.05 1.21
CA ILE A 820 7.12 -52.07 0.90
C ILE A 820 6.60 -53.49 1.16
N PHE A 821 5.50 -53.70 1.88
CA PHE A 821 4.98 -55.07 2.08
C PHE A 821 3.45 -55.16 2.05
N ALA A 822 2.85 -54.98 0.87
CA ALA A 822 1.44 -55.32 0.65
C ALA A 822 1.23 -56.54 -0.27
N ASN A 823 2.28 -57.26 -0.65
CA ASN A 823 2.16 -58.55 -1.34
C ASN A 823 3.16 -59.54 -0.72
N GLY A 824 2.68 -60.34 0.22
CA GLY A 824 3.45 -61.42 0.84
C GLY A 824 3.88 -62.48 -0.17
N PHE A 825 5.11 -62.37 -0.65
CA PHE A 825 5.86 -63.49 -1.21
C PHE A 825 7.20 -63.61 -0.48
N GLU A 826 7.23 -64.56 0.46
CA GLU A 826 8.43 -65.33 0.79
C GLU A 826 8.79 -66.26 -0.39
#